data_AF-A0A1M4ZSJ1-F1
#
_entry.id   AF-A0A1M4ZSJ1-F1
#
_cell.length_a   1.000
_cell.length_b   1.000
_cell.length_c   1.000
_cell.angle_alpha   90.00
_cell.angle_beta   90.00
_cell.angle_gamma   90.00
#
_symmetry.space_group_name_H-M   'P 1'
#
loop_
_entity.id
_entity.type
_entity.pdbx_description
1 polymer ?
#
loop_
_entity_poly.entity_id
_entity_poly.type
_entity_poly.pdbx_seq_one_letter_code
_entity_poly.pdbx_strand_id
1 'polypeptide(L)'
;MLINRIFNGNDAVYGLTVGAIDDAIAKNGADKAVGFPNTAYCLPCYYAVTGVKVKTLGDLKEAVGVVKTLMTREHALDDALMSGVATALCAEFIEALKYVDGAVPYEEPCYGHLADAVIRELGVPLVTGDIPGVAVVLGSAPTAKEGVDLIKSYQAQGILVTLVGGIIDQCEELGYKTGANVRVIPLGKDVTSVIHVVSVAIRAALIFGNVTPGDAGALLAYTAERVPAFVNAFAPIDDVILAAGAGAIKLGFPVISNETEGIAEVPGALIPAKVEDFNKTSLEARNIKIKITNIDIPVAFASAFEGEIIRRGDMQVEFDGSRVDCFELVQSKDMEEIEDHRIEIIGPEIDEFPEGSKQSIAYIVEVAGKNMQPDFEPVFERKFHSYINCIEGVMHTGQRDMIRVRISKDAYQVGFRAKHIGEVLYAKVKSEFEAVVDKCQVKIYTMPEDCTKLRHELAVPAFDKRDDRLRNLTDESVDVYYSCILCQAFSPSHVCVVTPERLGLCGAVSWLDAKATNELDPNGPCQVITKEKCIDDRIGEFEDVNEAVHKLSQGALEEVSLYSIMEKPMTSCGCFECICGIEPFSNGVVITNREYAGMTPLGMTFPELASMTGGGVQTPGFMGHGKHFIASKKFMKAEGGIERIVWMPKELKDMVAERLNETAKELYGIDNFTGMVADETIAQDPETLVAFLTEQGHPALSMNPMM
;
A
#
# COMPACT_ATOMS: atom_id res chain seq x y z
N MET A 1 -21.97 9.36 -39.98
CA MET A 1 -20.94 8.31 -40.16
C MET A 1 -20.55 7.71 -38.82
N LEU A 2 -20.08 8.51 -37.84
CA LEU A 2 -19.71 8.06 -36.49
C LEU A 2 -20.82 7.28 -35.75
N ILE A 3 -22.01 7.87 -35.61
CA ILE A 3 -23.16 7.24 -34.91
C ILE A 3 -23.51 5.87 -35.50
N ASN A 4 -23.53 5.75 -36.84
CA ASN A 4 -23.86 4.49 -37.50
C ASN A 4 -22.82 3.41 -37.21
N ARG A 5 -21.53 3.76 -37.18
CA ARG A 5 -20.45 2.83 -36.83
C ARG A 5 -20.57 2.35 -35.38
N ILE A 6 -20.92 3.25 -34.46
CA ILE A 6 -21.21 2.88 -33.06
C ILE A 6 -22.40 1.91 -32.98
N PHE A 7 -23.49 2.19 -33.69
CA PHE A 7 -24.65 1.29 -33.74
C PHE A 7 -24.32 -0.07 -34.35
N ASN A 8 -23.56 -0.10 -35.45
CA ASN A 8 -23.11 -1.34 -36.08
C ASN A 8 -22.25 -2.18 -35.13
N GLY A 9 -21.30 -1.55 -34.44
CA GLY A 9 -20.46 -2.22 -33.45
C GLY A 9 -21.28 -2.77 -32.30
N ASN A 10 -22.22 -1.98 -31.77
CA ASN A 10 -23.12 -2.40 -30.71
C ASN A 10 -24.04 -3.57 -31.16
N ASP A 11 -24.57 -3.55 -32.38
CA ASP A 11 -25.37 -4.66 -32.92
C ASP A 11 -24.54 -5.94 -33.07
N ALA A 12 -23.28 -5.82 -33.51
CA ALA A 12 -22.36 -6.94 -33.63
C ALA A 12 -22.07 -7.58 -32.27
N VAL A 13 -21.68 -6.76 -31.27
CA VAL A 13 -21.39 -7.26 -29.91
C VAL A 13 -22.64 -7.84 -29.26
N TYR A 14 -23.80 -7.19 -29.38
CA TYR A 14 -25.05 -7.72 -28.87
C TYR A 14 -25.38 -9.10 -29.47
N GLY A 15 -25.27 -9.24 -30.79
CA GLY A 15 -25.50 -10.52 -31.47
C GLY A 15 -24.57 -11.63 -30.98
N LEU A 16 -23.28 -11.33 -30.80
CA LEU A 16 -22.29 -12.24 -30.23
C LEU A 16 -22.65 -12.65 -28.80
N THR A 17 -23.03 -11.68 -27.95
CA THR A 17 -23.42 -11.95 -26.55
C THR A 17 -24.65 -12.85 -26.47
N VAL A 18 -25.68 -12.62 -27.30
CA VAL A 18 -26.88 -13.48 -27.32
C VAL A 18 -26.50 -14.91 -27.69
N GLY A 19 -25.72 -15.09 -28.75
CA GLY A 19 -25.25 -16.41 -29.18
C GLY A 19 -24.44 -17.12 -28.09
N ALA A 20 -23.48 -16.42 -27.47
CA ALA A 20 -22.64 -16.98 -26.42
C ALA A 20 -23.44 -17.43 -25.17
N ILE A 21 -24.46 -16.66 -24.76
CA ILE A 21 -25.34 -17.02 -23.64
C ILE A 21 -26.20 -18.24 -24.02
N ASP A 22 -26.75 -18.26 -25.24
CA ASP A 22 -27.57 -19.39 -25.71
C ASP A 22 -26.77 -20.69 -25.78
N ASP A 23 -25.54 -20.63 -26.29
CA ASP A 23 -24.62 -21.77 -26.31
C ASP A 23 -24.25 -22.24 -24.89
N ALA A 24 -24.00 -21.29 -23.97
CA ALA A 24 -23.69 -21.61 -22.58
C ALA A 24 -24.87 -22.26 -21.85
N ILE A 25 -26.10 -21.80 -22.08
CA ILE A 25 -27.33 -22.39 -21.53
C ILE A 25 -27.56 -23.78 -22.13
N ALA A 26 -27.39 -23.93 -23.44
CA ALA A 26 -27.55 -25.23 -24.10
C ALA A 26 -26.56 -26.28 -23.55
N LYS A 27 -25.34 -25.84 -23.21
CA LYS A 27 -24.28 -26.70 -22.65
C LYS A 27 -24.46 -27.01 -21.17
N ASN A 28 -24.86 -26.03 -20.35
CA ASN A 28 -24.77 -26.13 -18.89
C ASN A 28 -26.12 -26.04 -18.15
N GLY A 29 -27.21 -25.71 -18.84
CA GLY A 29 -28.53 -25.44 -18.25
C GLY A 29 -28.68 -24.00 -17.72
N ALA A 30 -29.92 -23.51 -17.64
CA ALA A 30 -30.22 -22.13 -17.24
C ALA A 30 -29.91 -21.83 -15.76
N ASP A 31 -30.08 -22.81 -14.86
CA ASP A 31 -29.83 -22.64 -13.43
C ASP A 31 -28.33 -22.61 -13.05
N LYS A 32 -27.43 -22.75 -14.03
CA LYS A 32 -25.99 -22.74 -13.82
C LYS A 32 -25.54 -21.39 -13.29
N ALA A 33 -24.78 -21.40 -12.19
CA ALA A 33 -24.23 -20.19 -11.58
C ALA A 33 -23.21 -19.50 -12.51
N VAL A 34 -23.22 -18.17 -12.52
CA VAL A 34 -22.31 -17.31 -13.28
C VAL A 34 -21.99 -16.05 -12.48
N GLY A 35 -20.75 -15.57 -12.58
CA GLY A 35 -20.28 -14.37 -11.90
C GLY A 35 -18.77 -14.28 -11.89
N PHE A 36 -18.24 -13.13 -11.47
CA PHE A 36 -16.82 -12.96 -11.29
C PHE A 36 -16.35 -13.45 -9.91
N PRO A 37 -15.09 -13.92 -9.79
CA PRO A 37 -14.53 -14.33 -8.51
C PRO A 37 -14.27 -13.10 -7.60
N ASN A 38 -14.37 -13.30 -6.29
CA ASN A 38 -13.91 -12.34 -5.27
C ASN A 38 -14.52 -10.92 -5.39
N THR A 39 -15.81 -10.82 -5.73
CA THR A 39 -16.56 -9.57 -5.72
C THR A 39 -17.92 -9.68 -5.02
N ALA A 40 -18.29 -8.67 -4.25
CA ALA A 40 -19.59 -8.55 -3.60
C ALA A 40 -20.69 -8.00 -4.55
N TYR A 41 -20.29 -7.56 -5.75
CA TYR A 41 -21.13 -6.80 -6.67
C TYR A 41 -21.66 -7.63 -7.86
N CYS A 42 -21.57 -8.97 -7.80
CA CYS A 42 -22.01 -9.90 -8.84
C CYS A 42 -21.39 -9.59 -10.22
N LEU A 43 -22.17 -9.02 -11.14
CA LEU A 43 -21.70 -8.41 -12.39
C LEU A 43 -21.74 -6.89 -12.18
N PRO A 44 -20.60 -6.26 -11.82
CA PRO A 44 -20.62 -4.92 -11.24
C PRO A 44 -21.19 -3.84 -12.16
N CYS A 45 -20.93 -3.89 -13.47
CA CYS A 45 -21.40 -2.89 -14.42
C CYS A 45 -22.93 -2.99 -14.57
N TYR A 46 -23.44 -4.20 -14.80
CA TYR A 46 -24.88 -4.43 -14.90
C TYR A 46 -25.62 -4.10 -13.60
N TYR A 47 -25.08 -4.54 -12.45
CA TYR A 47 -25.66 -4.28 -11.14
C TYR A 47 -25.68 -2.78 -10.82
N ALA A 48 -24.62 -2.04 -11.13
CA ALA A 48 -24.59 -0.60 -10.89
C ALA A 48 -25.60 0.16 -11.74
N VAL A 49 -25.77 -0.22 -13.01
CA VAL A 49 -26.69 0.46 -13.94
C VAL A 49 -28.15 0.11 -13.64
N THR A 50 -28.46 -1.13 -13.26
CA THR A 50 -29.86 -1.61 -13.18
C THR A 50 -30.36 -1.87 -11.76
N GLY A 51 -29.46 -2.01 -10.78
CA GLY A 51 -29.78 -2.47 -9.42
C GLY A 51 -30.12 -3.96 -9.31
N VAL A 52 -30.06 -4.70 -10.42
CA VAL A 52 -30.44 -6.12 -10.49
C VAL A 52 -29.21 -7.01 -10.42
N LYS A 53 -29.23 -7.99 -9.50
CA LYS A 53 -28.15 -8.98 -9.36
C LYS A 53 -28.39 -10.15 -10.31
N VAL A 54 -27.39 -10.45 -11.14
CA VAL A 54 -27.33 -11.63 -12.00
C VAL A 54 -26.54 -12.72 -11.29
N LYS A 55 -27.09 -13.93 -11.17
CA LYS A 55 -26.44 -15.07 -10.50
C LYS A 55 -26.40 -16.34 -11.34
N THR A 56 -27.29 -16.47 -12.32
CA THR A 56 -27.41 -17.67 -13.16
C THR A 56 -27.36 -17.34 -14.66
N LEU A 57 -27.14 -18.34 -15.51
CA LEU A 57 -27.22 -18.18 -16.96
C LEU A 57 -28.63 -17.77 -17.43
N GLY A 58 -29.68 -18.21 -16.73
CA GLY A 58 -31.05 -17.76 -16.95
C GLY A 58 -31.21 -16.25 -16.68
N ASP A 59 -30.67 -15.76 -15.57
CA ASP A 59 -30.67 -14.33 -15.25
C ASP A 59 -29.93 -13.51 -16.33
N LEU A 60 -28.81 -14.03 -16.85
CA LEU A 60 -28.08 -13.40 -17.95
C LEU A 60 -28.95 -13.27 -19.21
N LYS A 61 -29.74 -14.31 -19.53
CA LYS A 61 -30.64 -14.28 -20.70
C LYS A 61 -31.74 -13.23 -20.55
N GLU A 62 -32.28 -13.06 -19.35
CA GLU A 62 -33.26 -11.99 -19.06
C GLU A 62 -32.59 -10.60 -19.11
N ALA A 63 -31.38 -10.49 -18.56
CA ALA A 63 -30.59 -9.25 -18.54
C ALA A 63 -30.27 -8.72 -19.94
N VAL A 64 -30.05 -9.60 -20.93
CA VAL A 64 -29.91 -9.22 -22.35
C VAL A 64 -31.14 -8.44 -22.86
N GLY A 65 -32.34 -8.81 -22.41
CA GLY A 65 -33.56 -8.08 -22.74
C GLY A 65 -33.53 -6.64 -22.23
N VAL A 66 -33.00 -6.41 -21.03
CA VAL A 66 -32.79 -5.07 -20.48
C VAL A 66 -31.73 -4.31 -21.29
N VAL A 67 -30.60 -4.94 -21.63
CA VAL A 67 -29.56 -4.32 -22.47
C VAL A 67 -30.14 -3.88 -23.81
N LYS A 68 -31.07 -4.65 -24.41
CA LYS A 68 -31.74 -4.27 -25.65
C LYS A 68 -32.52 -2.97 -25.56
N THR A 69 -33.08 -2.64 -24.38
CA THR A 69 -33.80 -1.38 -24.16
C THR A 69 -32.88 -0.15 -24.14
N LEU A 70 -31.58 -0.35 -23.84
CA LEU A 70 -30.56 0.71 -23.86
C LEU A 70 -30.02 0.97 -25.27
N MET A 71 -30.27 0.07 -26.23
CA MET A 71 -29.87 0.20 -27.63
C MET A 71 -30.86 1.09 -28.40
N THR A 72 -30.99 2.34 -27.96
CA THR A 72 -31.83 3.32 -28.66
C THR A 72 -31.19 3.66 -30.02
N ARG A 73 -32.03 3.93 -31.02
CA ARG A 73 -31.61 4.07 -32.44
C ARG A 73 -31.97 5.43 -33.03
N GLU A 74 -32.23 6.41 -32.18
CA GLU A 74 -32.34 7.79 -32.64
C GLU A 74 -30.95 8.30 -33.06
N HIS A 75 -30.88 9.06 -34.14
CA HIS A 75 -29.60 9.61 -34.63
C HIS A 75 -29.14 10.83 -33.82
N ALA A 76 -29.03 10.67 -32.51
CA ALA A 76 -28.47 11.64 -31.59
C ALA A 76 -27.22 11.08 -30.90
N LEU A 77 -26.35 11.98 -30.43
CA LEU A 77 -25.10 11.58 -29.78
C LEU A 77 -25.37 10.78 -28.49
N ASP A 78 -26.36 11.18 -27.70
CA ASP A 78 -26.68 10.50 -26.44
C ASP A 78 -27.11 9.04 -26.66
N ASP A 79 -27.93 8.76 -27.66
CA ASP A 79 -28.32 7.41 -28.06
C ASP A 79 -27.13 6.55 -28.51
N ALA A 80 -26.18 7.14 -29.23
CA ALA A 80 -24.94 6.47 -29.59
C ALA A 80 -24.10 6.13 -28.35
N LEU A 81 -23.99 7.06 -27.39
CA LEU A 81 -23.28 6.84 -26.13
C LEU A 81 -23.98 5.79 -25.24
N MET A 82 -25.31 5.78 -25.20
CA MET A 82 -26.09 4.75 -24.52
C MET A 82 -25.92 3.37 -25.17
N SER A 83 -25.81 3.30 -26.50
CA SER A 83 -25.41 2.08 -27.20
C SER A 83 -23.98 1.63 -26.84
N GLY A 84 -23.11 2.58 -26.48
CA GLY A 84 -21.80 2.28 -25.90
C GLY A 84 -21.91 1.62 -24.52
N VAL A 85 -22.80 2.11 -23.65
CA VAL A 85 -23.10 1.45 -22.35
C VAL A 85 -23.64 0.03 -22.57
N ALA A 86 -24.56 -0.15 -23.52
CA ALA A 86 -25.06 -1.47 -23.88
C ALA A 86 -23.93 -2.41 -24.34
N THR A 87 -22.99 -1.90 -25.13
CA THR A 87 -21.78 -2.64 -25.56
C THR A 87 -20.92 -3.06 -24.37
N ALA A 88 -20.71 -2.18 -23.38
CA ALA A 88 -19.96 -2.51 -22.17
C ALA A 88 -20.65 -3.61 -21.35
N LEU A 89 -21.97 -3.55 -21.18
CA LEU A 89 -22.73 -4.60 -20.49
C LEU A 89 -22.67 -5.95 -21.23
N CYS A 90 -22.75 -5.92 -22.56
CA CYS A 90 -22.55 -7.12 -23.38
C CYS A 90 -21.15 -7.72 -23.24
N ALA A 91 -20.11 -6.89 -23.16
CA ALA A 91 -18.74 -7.33 -22.88
C ALA A 91 -18.61 -7.94 -21.48
N GLU A 92 -19.28 -7.37 -20.47
CA GLU A 92 -19.31 -7.94 -19.11
C GLU A 92 -19.90 -9.35 -19.11
N PHE A 93 -20.97 -9.58 -19.88
CA PHE A 93 -21.61 -10.88 -19.97
C PHE A 93 -20.70 -11.90 -20.66
N ILE A 94 -20.06 -11.52 -21.77
CA ILE A 94 -19.10 -12.39 -22.48
C ILE A 94 -17.94 -12.76 -21.55
N GLU A 95 -17.39 -11.79 -20.81
CA GLU A 95 -16.30 -12.02 -19.87
C GLU A 95 -16.74 -12.90 -18.68
N ALA A 96 -17.93 -12.69 -18.12
CA ALA A 96 -18.45 -13.53 -17.04
C ALA A 96 -18.64 -14.99 -17.45
N LEU A 97 -19.02 -15.25 -18.71
CA LEU A 97 -19.12 -16.62 -19.24
C LEU A 97 -17.77 -17.36 -19.24
N LYS A 98 -16.64 -16.64 -19.34
CA LYS A 98 -15.30 -17.25 -19.27
C LYS A 98 -14.97 -17.82 -17.89
N TYR A 99 -15.65 -17.38 -16.82
CA TYR A 99 -15.41 -17.78 -15.42
C TYR A 99 -16.38 -18.84 -14.90
N VAL A 100 -17.30 -19.35 -15.72
CA VAL A 100 -18.23 -20.43 -15.33
C VAL A 100 -17.44 -21.63 -14.82
N ASP A 101 -17.97 -22.30 -13.79
CA ASP A 101 -17.32 -23.44 -13.12
C ASP A 101 -16.00 -23.14 -12.42
N GLY A 102 -15.78 -21.88 -12.02
CA GLY A 102 -14.55 -21.47 -11.35
C GLY A 102 -13.33 -21.55 -12.27
N ALA A 103 -13.58 -21.47 -13.58
CA ALA A 103 -12.51 -21.41 -14.57
C ALA A 103 -11.60 -20.20 -14.31
N VAL A 104 -10.32 -20.37 -14.65
CA VAL A 104 -9.29 -19.34 -14.57
C VAL A 104 -8.88 -19.01 -16.02
N PRO A 105 -9.64 -18.17 -16.74
CA PRO A 105 -9.45 -17.97 -18.17
C PRO A 105 -8.25 -17.08 -18.53
N TYR A 106 -7.60 -16.48 -17.54
CA TYR A 106 -6.44 -15.61 -17.69
C TYR A 106 -5.24 -16.17 -16.95
N GLU A 107 -4.08 -16.12 -17.59
CA GLU A 107 -2.79 -16.48 -17.02
C GLU A 107 -1.86 -15.27 -17.08
N GLU A 108 -0.85 -15.25 -16.21
CA GLU A 108 0.16 -14.19 -16.22
C GLU A 108 0.80 -14.03 -17.62
N PRO A 109 0.97 -12.80 -18.10
CA PRO A 109 0.86 -11.53 -17.36
C PRO A 109 -0.54 -10.90 -17.31
N CYS A 110 -1.57 -11.55 -17.87
CA CYS A 110 -2.94 -11.01 -17.89
C CYS A 110 -3.71 -11.32 -16.59
N TYR A 111 -4.35 -10.29 -16.02
CA TYR A 111 -5.07 -10.39 -14.75
C TYR A 111 -6.55 -10.77 -14.93
N GLY A 112 -7.17 -10.42 -16.06
CA GLY A 112 -8.61 -10.53 -16.23
C GLY A 112 -9.38 -9.68 -15.21
N HIS A 113 -10.34 -10.29 -14.52
CA HIS A 113 -11.14 -9.64 -13.49
C HIS A 113 -10.29 -9.26 -12.26
N LEU A 114 -10.33 -7.97 -11.89
CA LEU A 114 -9.72 -7.46 -10.67
C LEU A 114 -10.70 -7.61 -9.49
N ALA A 115 -10.26 -8.31 -8.43
CA ALA A 115 -11.06 -8.53 -7.23
C ALA A 115 -11.35 -7.23 -6.44
N ASP A 116 -12.39 -7.24 -5.61
CA ASP A 116 -12.75 -6.06 -4.81
C ASP A 116 -11.62 -5.61 -3.87
N ALA A 117 -10.81 -6.54 -3.37
CA ALA A 117 -9.64 -6.23 -2.53
C ALA A 117 -8.61 -5.35 -3.27
N VAL A 118 -8.34 -5.64 -4.55
CA VAL A 118 -7.42 -4.86 -5.39
C VAL A 118 -7.98 -3.44 -5.61
N ILE A 119 -9.29 -3.31 -5.76
CA ILE A 119 -9.93 -1.99 -5.91
C ILE A 119 -9.85 -1.19 -4.62
N ARG A 120 -9.98 -1.85 -3.46
CA ARG A 120 -9.83 -1.22 -2.15
C ARG A 120 -8.40 -0.71 -1.92
N GLU A 121 -7.42 -1.48 -2.36
CA GLU A 121 -6.00 -1.11 -2.35
C GLU A 121 -5.70 0.08 -3.28
N LEU A 122 -6.18 0.05 -4.52
CA LEU A 122 -5.97 1.13 -5.50
C LEU A 122 -6.83 2.38 -5.24
N GLY A 123 -7.95 2.21 -4.56
CA GLY A 123 -8.96 3.26 -4.38
C GLY A 123 -8.56 4.35 -3.40
N VAL A 124 -7.84 4.03 -2.32
CA VAL A 124 -7.34 5.05 -1.39
C VAL A 124 -6.35 5.98 -2.10
N PRO A 125 -5.30 5.50 -2.81
CA PRO A 125 -4.42 6.34 -3.61
C PRO A 125 -5.12 7.16 -4.70
N LEU A 126 -6.21 6.65 -5.30
CA LEU A 126 -7.03 7.40 -6.25
C LEU A 126 -7.78 8.56 -5.59
N VAL A 127 -8.23 8.40 -4.34
CA VAL A 127 -8.94 9.44 -3.58
C VAL A 127 -7.98 10.48 -3.01
N THR A 128 -6.80 10.06 -2.53
CA THR A 128 -5.76 10.98 -2.02
C THR A 128 -5.05 11.75 -3.13
N GLY A 129 -5.12 11.24 -4.37
CA GLY A 129 -4.45 11.81 -5.54
C GLY A 129 -3.02 11.30 -5.74
N ASP A 130 -2.57 10.32 -4.95
CA ASP A 130 -1.30 9.61 -5.12
C ASP A 130 -1.27 8.78 -6.42
N ILE A 131 -2.44 8.39 -6.92
CA ILE A 131 -2.66 7.97 -8.30
C ILE A 131 -3.40 9.13 -9.00
N PRO A 132 -2.70 9.97 -9.77
CA PRO A 132 -3.32 11.16 -10.39
C PRO A 132 -4.36 10.84 -11.47
N GLY A 133 -4.30 9.62 -12.04
CA GLY A 133 -5.09 9.21 -13.19
C GLY A 133 -5.03 7.71 -13.46
N VAL A 134 -5.94 7.25 -14.31
CA VAL A 134 -5.96 5.88 -14.86
C VAL A 134 -5.91 5.94 -16.39
N ALA A 135 -4.83 5.43 -16.98
CA ALA A 135 -4.66 5.30 -18.42
C ALA A 135 -5.13 3.91 -18.88
N VAL A 136 -6.09 3.85 -19.80
CA VAL A 136 -6.50 2.60 -20.46
C VAL A 136 -5.90 2.57 -21.85
N VAL A 137 -4.83 1.79 -22.04
CA VAL A 137 -4.14 1.65 -23.33
C VAL A 137 -4.65 0.43 -24.06
N LEU A 138 -5.28 0.65 -25.21
CA LEU A 138 -6.00 -0.35 -26.01
C LEU A 138 -5.40 -0.47 -27.41
N GLY A 139 -5.23 -1.71 -27.87
CA GLY A 139 -4.75 -2.03 -29.22
C GLY A 139 -3.25 -2.25 -29.26
N SER A 140 -2.62 -1.99 -30.41
CA SER A 140 -1.17 -2.12 -30.61
C SER A 140 -0.59 -0.78 -31.05
N ALA A 141 0.45 -0.30 -30.37
CA ALA A 141 1.17 0.89 -30.83
C ALA A 141 1.84 0.64 -32.20
N PRO A 142 2.19 1.68 -32.98
CA PRO A 142 2.85 1.48 -34.28
C PRO A 142 4.16 0.69 -34.16
N THR A 143 4.89 0.87 -33.06
CA THR A 143 6.05 0.06 -32.68
C THR A 143 6.01 -0.28 -31.18
N ALA A 144 6.66 -1.39 -30.78
CA ALA A 144 6.75 -1.78 -29.37
C ALA A 144 7.42 -0.69 -28.51
N LYS A 145 8.43 -0.01 -29.08
CA LYS A 145 9.14 1.07 -28.41
C LYS A 145 8.22 2.25 -28.10
N GLU A 146 7.44 2.73 -29.07
CA GLU A 146 6.50 3.84 -28.84
C GLU A 146 5.44 3.47 -27.79
N GLY A 147 4.97 2.22 -27.78
CA GLY A 147 4.06 1.70 -26.76
C GLY A 147 4.65 1.74 -25.36
N VAL A 148 5.86 1.18 -25.18
CA VAL A 148 6.56 1.16 -23.89
C VAL A 148 6.96 2.57 -23.43
N ASP A 149 7.41 3.44 -24.35
CA ASP A 149 7.78 4.82 -24.02
C ASP A 149 6.55 5.61 -23.51
N LEU A 150 5.36 5.41 -24.10
CA LEU A 150 4.11 5.99 -23.60
C LEU A 150 3.75 5.46 -22.20
N ILE A 151 3.85 4.15 -21.98
CA ILE A 151 3.54 3.52 -20.68
C ILE A 151 4.49 4.05 -19.59
N LYS A 152 5.80 4.10 -19.87
CA LYS A 152 6.80 4.68 -18.98
C LYS A 152 6.49 6.14 -18.65
N SER A 153 6.08 6.92 -19.65
CA SER A 153 5.72 8.32 -19.45
C SER A 153 4.56 8.49 -18.45
N TYR A 154 3.53 7.65 -18.51
CA TYR A 154 2.45 7.65 -17.52
C TYR A 154 2.91 7.12 -16.15
N GLN A 155 3.66 6.04 -16.11
CA GLN A 155 4.15 5.44 -14.86
C GLN A 155 5.03 6.42 -14.07
N ALA A 156 5.92 7.15 -14.75
CA ALA A 156 6.75 8.20 -14.14
C ALA A 156 5.94 9.36 -13.55
N GLN A 157 4.70 9.55 -14.01
CA GLN A 157 3.75 10.52 -13.47
C GLN A 157 2.86 9.94 -12.36
N GLY A 158 3.11 8.69 -11.93
CA GLY A 158 2.36 7.97 -10.90
C GLY A 158 0.99 7.44 -11.35
N ILE A 159 0.67 7.56 -12.65
CA ILE A 159 -0.61 7.13 -13.24
C ILE A 159 -0.68 5.60 -13.26
N LEU A 160 -1.85 5.06 -12.90
CA LEU A 160 -2.16 3.65 -13.06
C LEU A 160 -2.40 3.37 -14.53
N VAL A 161 -1.61 2.47 -15.13
CA VAL A 161 -1.75 2.08 -16.53
C VAL A 161 -2.41 0.71 -16.61
N THR A 162 -3.44 0.57 -17.44
CA THR A 162 -4.07 -0.70 -17.76
C THR A 162 -3.91 -1.00 -19.25
N LEU A 163 -3.60 -2.25 -19.57
CA LEU A 163 -3.24 -2.67 -20.94
C LEU A 163 -4.26 -3.68 -21.46
N VAL A 164 -4.73 -3.48 -22.69
CA VAL A 164 -5.65 -4.38 -23.39
C VAL A 164 -5.24 -4.53 -24.86
N GLY A 165 -5.14 -5.77 -25.34
CA GLY A 165 -4.76 -6.06 -26.73
C GLY A 165 -3.25 -6.21 -26.95
N GLY A 166 -2.79 -5.99 -28.18
CA GLY A 166 -1.42 -6.30 -28.60
C GLY A 166 -0.32 -5.41 -27.98
N ILE A 167 -0.68 -4.33 -27.29
CA ILE A 167 0.25 -3.55 -26.45
C ILE A 167 0.85 -4.42 -25.33
N ILE A 168 0.13 -5.46 -24.88
CA ILE A 168 0.65 -6.43 -23.91
C ILE A 168 1.82 -7.21 -24.52
N ASP A 169 1.65 -7.71 -25.75
CA ASP A 169 2.71 -8.43 -26.48
C ASP A 169 3.93 -7.52 -26.74
N GLN A 170 3.70 -6.23 -26.99
CA GLN A 170 4.76 -5.23 -27.17
C GLN A 170 5.58 -4.96 -25.89
N CYS A 171 4.93 -4.98 -24.72
CA CYS A 171 5.63 -4.93 -23.44
C CYS A 171 6.49 -6.18 -23.21
N GLU A 172 5.95 -7.36 -23.52
CA GLU A 172 6.68 -8.64 -23.41
C GLU A 172 7.88 -8.68 -24.36
N GLU A 173 7.74 -8.22 -25.60
CA GLU A 173 8.80 -8.15 -26.62
C GLU A 173 10.03 -7.38 -26.11
N LEU A 174 9.80 -6.29 -25.37
CA LEU A 174 10.87 -5.44 -24.82
C LEU A 174 11.27 -5.80 -23.38
N GLY A 175 10.72 -6.88 -22.81
CA GLY A 175 11.00 -7.29 -21.43
C GLY A 175 10.57 -6.24 -20.39
N TYR A 176 9.55 -5.43 -20.70
CA TYR A 176 9.06 -4.39 -19.81
C TYR A 176 8.29 -5.01 -18.63
N LYS A 177 8.66 -4.65 -17.40
CA LYS A 177 8.02 -5.20 -16.19
C LYS A 177 6.61 -4.65 -16.06
N THR A 178 5.65 -5.56 -15.90
CA THR A 178 4.24 -5.24 -15.63
C THR A 178 3.79 -5.92 -14.34
N GLY A 179 2.75 -5.39 -13.71
CA GLY A 179 2.18 -5.87 -12.46
C GLY A 179 1.50 -4.76 -11.66
N ALA A 180 0.62 -5.15 -10.73
CA ALA A 180 -0.05 -4.22 -9.82
C ALA A 180 0.95 -3.42 -8.95
N ASN A 181 2.03 -4.08 -8.51
CA ASN A 181 3.10 -3.48 -7.71
C ASN A 181 3.81 -2.31 -8.41
N VAL A 182 3.90 -2.33 -9.75
CA VAL A 182 4.50 -1.26 -10.56
C VAL A 182 3.45 -0.38 -11.26
N ARG A 183 2.16 -0.52 -10.90
CA ARG A 183 1.02 0.22 -11.46
C ARG A 183 0.84 0.09 -12.98
N VAL A 184 1.23 -1.04 -13.55
CA VAL A 184 1.01 -1.36 -14.98
C VAL A 184 0.33 -2.71 -15.08
N ILE A 185 -0.99 -2.74 -15.26
CA ILE A 185 -1.81 -3.96 -15.15
C ILE A 185 -2.31 -4.43 -16.52
N PRO A 186 -1.82 -5.56 -17.05
CA PRO A 186 -2.37 -6.17 -18.25
C PRO A 186 -3.69 -6.89 -17.92
N LEU A 187 -4.77 -6.57 -18.63
CA LEU A 187 -6.09 -7.15 -18.36
C LEU A 187 -6.39 -8.35 -19.25
N GLY A 188 -6.12 -8.23 -20.55
CA GLY A 188 -6.41 -9.29 -21.51
C GLY A 188 -6.14 -8.88 -22.95
N LYS A 189 -6.01 -9.87 -23.84
CA LYS A 189 -5.74 -9.64 -25.27
C LYS A 189 -7.01 -9.33 -26.08
N ASP A 190 -8.18 -9.74 -25.59
CA ASP A 190 -9.46 -9.45 -26.24
C ASP A 190 -9.96 -8.05 -25.88
N VAL A 191 -10.60 -7.37 -26.84
CA VAL A 191 -11.22 -6.05 -26.61
C VAL A 191 -12.27 -6.10 -25.49
N THR A 192 -12.98 -7.21 -25.32
CA THR A 192 -13.98 -7.38 -24.25
C THR A 192 -13.37 -7.27 -22.85
N SER A 193 -12.08 -7.57 -22.69
CA SER A 193 -11.37 -7.48 -21.40
C SER A 193 -11.21 -6.05 -20.89
N VAL A 194 -11.47 -5.02 -21.73
CA VAL A 194 -11.55 -3.62 -21.27
C VAL A 194 -12.64 -3.42 -20.21
N ILE A 195 -13.66 -4.28 -20.17
CA ILE A 195 -14.70 -4.22 -19.16
C ILE A 195 -14.16 -4.39 -17.74
N HIS A 196 -13.02 -5.07 -17.58
CA HIS A 196 -12.42 -5.27 -16.26
C HIS A 196 -11.98 -3.96 -15.63
N VAL A 197 -11.42 -2.99 -16.38
CA VAL A 197 -11.11 -1.65 -15.84
C VAL A 197 -12.34 -0.75 -15.72
N VAL A 198 -13.33 -0.90 -16.61
CA VAL A 198 -14.62 -0.20 -16.46
C VAL A 198 -15.29 -0.62 -15.14
N SER A 199 -15.23 -1.91 -14.80
CA SER A 199 -15.77 -2.44 -13.54
C SER A 199 -15.04 -1.89 -12.31
N VAL A 200 -13.76 -1.49 -12.42
CA VAL A 200 -13.02 -0.81 -11.34
C VAL A 200 -13.59 0.58 -11.09
N ALA A 201 -13.78 1.37 -12.16
CA ALA A 201 -14.35 2.71 -12.04
C ALA A 201 -15.78 2.68 -11.45
N ILE A 202 -16.60 1.73 -11.90
CA ILE A 202 -17.97 1.55 -11.41
C ILE A 202 -17.98 1.09 -9.95
N ARG A 203 -17.16 0.10 -9.58
CA ARG A 203 -17.07 -0.34 -8.18
C ARG A 203 -16.48 0.73 -7.27
N ALA A 204 -15.61 1.60 -7.76
CA ALA A 204 -15.15 2.76 -6.98
C ALA A 204 -16.32 3.69 -6.60
N ALA A 205 -17.30 3.88 -7.49
CA ALA A 205 -18.52 4.63 -7.18
C ALA A 205 -19.39 3.92 -6.13
N LEU A 206 -19.52 2.60 -6.21
CA LEU A 206 -20.31 1.83 -5.24
C LEU A 206 -19.63 1.74 -3.87
N ILE A 207 -18.31 1.51 -3.84
CA ILE A 207 -17.53 1.30 -2.61
C ILE A 207 -17.25 2.63 -1.91
N PHE A 208 -16.69 3.62 -2.62
CA PHE A 208 -16.22 4.87 -2.02
C PHE A 208 -17.25 6.00 -2.16
N GLY A 209 -17.97 6.04 -3.26
CA GLY A 209 -19.05 7.01 -3.48
C GLY A 209 -20.35 6.64 -2.79
N ASN A 210 -20.49 5.40 -2.32
CA ASN A 210 -21.72 4.84 -1.77
C ASN A 210 -22.93 5.09 -2.69
N VAL A 211 -22.71 5.05 -4.01
CA VAL A 211 -23.77 5.22 -5.00
C VAL A 211 -24.73 4.05 -4.91
N THR A 212 -26.03 4.34 -4.88
CA THR A 212 -27.06 3.30 -4.82
C THR A 212 -27.12 2.55 -6.16
N PRO A 213 -27.00 1.20 -6.18
CA PRO A 213 -27.16 0.43 -7.40
C PRO A 213 -28.51 0.69 -8.09
N GLY A 214 -28.49 0.92 -9.41
CA GLY A 214 -29.67 1.32 -10.19
C GLY A 214 -29.85 2.83 -10.35
N ASP A 215 -29.11 3.65 -9.61
CA ASP A 215 -29.04 5.10 -9.84
C ASP A 215 -27.97 5.43 -10.90
N ALA A 216 -28.34 5.20 -12.17
CA ALA A 216 -27.46 5.48 -13.29
C ALA A 216 -27.04 6.96 -13.37
N GLY A 217 -27.87 7.89 -12.92
CA GLY A 217 -27.55 9.33 -12.92
C GLY A 217 -26.41 9.64 -11.94
N ALA A 218 -26.53 9.19 -10.69
CA ALA A 218 -25.49 9.38 -9.68
C ALA A 218 -24.20 8.62 -10.04
N LEU A 219 -24.32 7.43 -10.64
CA LEU A 219 -23.17 6.66 -11.11
C LEU A 219 -22.36 7.43 -12.16
N LEU A 220 -23.01 7.94 -13.21
CA LEU A 220 -22.36 8.68 -14.29
C LEU A 220 -21.73 9.98 -13.78
N ALA A 221 -22.40 10.69 -12.86
CA ALA A 221 -21.84 11.88 -12.22
C ALA A 221 -20.57 11.53 -11.43
N TYR A 222 -20.61 10.47 -10.61
CA TYR A 222 -19.46 10.06 -9.82
C TYR A 222 -18.27 9.67 -10.71
N THR A 223 -18.47 8.85 -11.75
CA THR A 223 -17.36 8.45 -12.63
C THR A 223 -16.77 9.66 -13.35
N ALA A 224 -17.62 10.56 -13.86
CA ALA A 224 -17.18 11.75 -14.57
C ALA A 224 -16.45 12.77 -13.68
N GLU A 225 -16.80 12.88 -12.40
CA GLU A 225 -16.21 13.88 -11.49
C GLU A 225 -15.06 13.34 -10.63
N ARG A 226 -15.10 12.05 -10.26
CA ARG A 226 -14.23 11.48 -9.21
C ARG A 226 -13.24 10.44 -9.70
N VAL A 227 -13.45 9.84 -10.88
CA VAL A 227 -12.55 8.82 -11.44
C VAL A 227 -11.75 9.43 -12.60
N PRO A 228 -10.48 9.83 -12.40
CA PRO A 228 -9.68 10.51 -13.43
C PRO A 228 -9.14 9.53 -14.50
N ALA A 229 -10.03 8.87 -15.25
CA ALA A 229 -9.68 7.92 -16.29
C ALA A 229 -9.77 8.52 -17.70
N PHE A 230 -8.96 7.98 -18.61
CA PHE A 230 -8.97 8.26 -20.05
C PHE A 230 -8.52 7.02 -20.84
N VAL A 231 -8.85 6.97 -22.12
CA VAL A 231 -8.53 5.84 -23.01
C VAL A 231 -7.59 6.29 -24.12
N ASN A 232 -6.49 5.55 -24.33
CA ASN A 232 -5.65 5.65 -25.52
C ASN A 232 -5.92 4.44 -26.41
N ALA A 233 -6.59 4.66 -27.55
CA ALA A 233 -6.93 3.61 -28.51
C ALA A 233 -6.06 3.75 -29.77
N PHE A 234 -5.15 2.80 -29.99
CA PHE A 234 -4.32 2.78 -31.20
C PHE A 234 -5.12 2.30 -32.42
N ALA A 235 -4.84 2.91 -33.58
CA ALA A 235 -5.34 2.50 -34.88
C ALA A 235 -4.87 1.06 -35.24
N PRO A 236 -5.65 0.28 -35.99
CA PRO A 236 -6.95 0.64 -36.58
C PRO A 236 -8.11 0.55 -35.59
N ILE A 237 -9.08 1.47 -35.69
CA ILE A 237 -10.32 1.44 -34.90
C ILE A 237 -11.47 0.87 -35.73
N ASP A 238 -11.89 -0.35 -35.40
CA ASP A 238 -13.11 -0.95 -35.95
C ASP A 238 -14.39 -0.46 -35.24
N ASP A 239 -15.55 -0.89 -35.74
CA ASP A 239 -16.85 -0.48 -35.20
C ASP A 239 -17.06 -0.96 -33.75
N VAL A 240 -16.45 -2.08 -33.34
CA VAL A 240 -16.56 -2.66 -31.98
C VAL A 240 -15.76 -1.83 -30.98
N ILE A 241 -14.51 -1.51 -31.31
CA ILE A 241 -13.65 -0.62 -30.49
C ILE A 241 -14.31 0.74 -30.36
N LEU A 242 -14.88 1.26 -31.45
CA LEU A 242 -15.60 2.53 -31.44
C LEU A 242 -16.83 2.51 -30.53
N ALA A 243 -17.61 1.41 -30.54
CA ALA A 243 -18.75 1.24 -29.65
C ALA A 243 -18.32 1.12 -28.17
N ALA A 244 -17.22 0.43 -27.88
CA ALA A 244 -16.64 0.39 -26.54
C ALA A 244 -16.18 1.80 -26.07
N GLY A 245 -15.52 2.55 -26.96
CA GLY A 245 -15.12 3.94 -26.71
C GLY A 245 -16.31 4.86 -26.41
N ALA A 246 -17.45 4.67 -27.07
CA ALA A 246 -18.68 5.40 -26.76
C ALA A 246 -19.16 5.16 -25.31
N GLY A 247 -18.97 3.93 -24.78
CA GLY A 247 -19.26 3.62 -23.38
C GLY A 247 -18.33 4.37 -22.41
N ALA A 248 -17.04 4.44 -22.72
CA ALA A 248 -16.07 5.22 -21.95
C ALA A 248 -16.42 6.73 -21.93
N ILE A 249 -16.80 7.28 -23.09
CA ILE A 249 -17.24 8.68 -23.19
C ILE A 249 -18.50 8.91 -22.34
N LYS A 250 -19.46 7.98 -22.33
CA LYS A 250 -20.66 8.12 -21.50
C LYS A 250 -20.33 8.15 -20.00
N LEU A 251 -19.32 7.41 -19.56
CA LEU A 251 -18.80 7.42 -18.19
C LEU A 251 -18.00 8.70 -17.84
N GLY A 252 -17.76 9.58 -18.81
CA GLY A 252 -17.00 10.81 -18.65
C GLY A 252 -15.50 10.67 -18.94
N PHE A 253 -15.08 9.61 -19.62
CA PHE A 253 -13.68 9.35 -19.94
C PHE A 253 -13.38 9.70 -21.40
N PRO A 254 -12.46 10.64 -21.68
CA PRO A 254 -12.09 10.97 -23.04
C PRO A 254 -11.33 9.81 -23.69
N VAL A 255 -11.53 9.66 -25.00
CA VAL A 255 -10.87 8.67 -25.85
C VAL A 255 -9.95 9.40 -26.82
N ILE A 256 -8.66 9.10 -26.75
CA ILE A 256 -7.60 9.68 -27.58
C ILE A 256 -7.13 8.59 -28.54
N SER A 257 -7.02 8.90 -29.83
CA SER A 257 -6.60 7.94 -30.85
C SER A 257 -5.73 8.55 -31.94
N ASN A 258 -4.85 7.75 -32.52
CA ASN A 258 -4.10 8.10 -33.74
C ASN A 258 -4.83 7.72 -35.04
N GLU A 259 -6.06 7.20 -34.95
CA GLU A 259 -6.93 7.03 -36.11
C GLU A 259 -7.50 8.38 -36.55
N THR A 260 -7.17 8.79 -37.77
CA THR A 260 -7.62 10.07 -38.36
C THR A 260 -8.60 9.87 -39.51
N GLU A 261 -8.76 8.64 -40.00
CA GLU A 261 -9.67 8.31 -41.09
C GLU A 261 -10.99 7.74 -40.56
N GLY A 262 -12.12 8.31 -40.98
CA GLY A 262 -13.44 7.76 -40.65
C GLY A 262 -13.88 7.91 -39.19
N ILE A 263 -13.17 8.71 -38.39
CA ILE A 263 -13.57 9.15 -37.04
C ILE A 263 -13.79 10.66 -37.05
N ALA A 264 -14.99 11.09 -36.66
CA ALA A 264 -15.28 12.50 -36.45
C ALA A 264 -14.96 12.86 -34.99
N GLU A 265 -14.18 13.91 -34.77
CA GLU A 265 -13.87 14.44 -33.45
C GLU A 265 -15.17 14.78 -32.69
N VAL A 266 -15.21 14.42 -31.41
CA VAL A 266 -16.21 14.91 -30.46
C VAL A 266 -15.47 15.78 -29.46
N PRO A 267 -15.64 17.11 -29.48
CA PRO A 267 -14.83 18.02 -28.67
C PRO A 267 -14.77 17.61 -27.20
N GLY A 268 -13.56 17.39 -26.69
CA GLY A 268 -13.30 16.99 -25.30
C GLY A 268 -13.60 15.52 -24.94
N ALA A 269 -14.07 14.71 -25.89
CA ALA A 269 -14.50 13.32 -25.64
C ALA A 269 -13.90 12.28 -26.59
N LEU A 270 -13.77 12.59 -27.88
CA LEU A 270 -13.10 11.74 -28.87
C LEU A 270 -12.12 12.59 -29.65
N ILE A 271 -10.83 12.42 -29.37
CA ILE A 271 -9.77 13.36 -29.75
C ILE A 271 -8.72 12.65 -30.63
N PRO A 272 -8.65 12.97 -31.93
CA PRO A 272 -7.55 12.52 -32.78
C PRO A 272 -6.23 13.20 -32.37
N ALA A 273 -5.18 12.42 -32.15
CA ALA A 273 -3.86 12.90 -31.74
C ALA A 273 -2.75 12.03 -32.35
N LYS A 274 -1.53 12.56 -32.46
CA LYS A 274 -0.36 11.73 -32.79
C LYS A 274 0.09 10.97 -31.54
N VAL A 275 0.72 9.81 -31.73
CA VAL A 275 1.21 8.97 -30.62
C VAL A 275 2.15 9.74 -29.69
N GLU A 276 3.04 10.58 -30.24
CA GLU A 276 3.95 11.45 -29.47
C GLU A 276 3.22 12.43 -28.53
N ASP A 277 1.99 12.82 -28.87
CA ASP A 277 1.17 13.76 -28.11
C ASP A 277 0.15 13.06 -27.18
N PHE A 278 0.08 11.72 -27.18
CA PHE A 278 -0.94 10.97 -26.42
C PHE A 278 -0.92 11.33 -24.93
N ASN A 279 0.25 11.31 -24.29
CA ASN A 279 0.36 11.62 -22.86
C ASN A 279 -0.21 13.01 -22.56
N LYS A 280 0.36 14.05 -23.17
CA LYS A 280 -0.05 15.44 -22.95
C LYS A 280 -1.54 15.65 -23.24
N THR A 281 -2.01 15.17 -24.38
CA THR A 281 -3.41 15.33 -24.81
C THR A 281 -4.36 14.65 -23.83
N SER A 282 -4.00 13.47 -23.33
CA SER A 282 -4.83 12.70 -22.39
C SER A 282 -4.95 13.39 -21.03
N LEU A 283 -3.84 13.91 -20.51
CA LEU A 283 -3.84 14.64 -19.24
C LEU A 283 -4.64 15.94 -19.34
N GLU A 284 -4.46 16.69 -20.43
CA GLU A 284 -5.22 17.92 -20.69
C GLU A 284 -6.72 17.64 -20.83
N ALA A 285 -7.09 16.61 -21.60
CA ALA A 285 -8.49 16.23 -21.83
C ALA A 285 -9.19 15.81 -20.53
N ARG A 286 -8.47 15.18 -19.59
CA ARG A 286 -9.03 14.77 -18.28
C ARG A 286 -8.77 15.77 -17.16
N ASN A 287 -8.17 16.94 -17.46
CA ASN A 287 -7.79 17.95 -16.47
C ASN A 287 -6.93 17.39 -15.33
N ILE A 288 -6.07 16.42 -15.65
CA ILE A 288 -5.12 15.84 -14.70
C ILE A 288 -3.92 16.76 -14.64
N LYS A 289 -3.75 17.42 -13.49
CA LYS A 289 -2.58 18.25 -13.21
C LYS A 289 -1.59 17.41 -12.42
N ILE A 290 -0.55 16.93 -13.09
CA ILE A 290 0.51 16.20 -12.38
C ILE A 290 1.26 17.21 -11.52
N LYS A 291 1.24 17.00 -10.20
CA LYS A 291 2.20 17.63 -9.28
C LYS A 291 3.55 16.94 -9.48
N ILE A 292 4.19 17.13 -10.64
CA ILE A 292 5.54 16.61 -10.87
C ILE A 292 6.44 17.40 -9.93
N THR A 293 6.87 16.78 -8.83
CA THR A 293 8.07 17.25 -8.15
C THR A 293 9.20 16.76 -9.05
N ASN A 294 9.67 17.60 -9.96
CA ASN A 294 10.79 17.24 -10.82
C ASN A 294 12.04 17.27 -9.96
N ILE A 295 12.47 16.11 -9.48
CA ILE A 295 13.66 15.97 -8.65
C ILE A 295 14.83 15.71 -9.59
N ASP A 296 15.92 16.46 -9.44
CA ASP A 296 17.11 16.36 -10.27
C ASP A 296 17.90 15.08 -9.97
N ILE A 297 17.40 13.94 -10.46
CA ILE A 297 18.00 12.61 -10.31
C ILE A 297 17.97 11.85 -11.65
N PRO A 298 18.91 10.90 -11.88
CA PRO A 298 19.06 10.21 -13.16
C PRO A 298 18.12 9.00 -13.36
N VAL A 299 17.24 8.72 -12.39
CA VAL A 299 16.31 7.60 -12.37
C VAL A 299 14.88 8.10 -12.19
N ALA A 300 13.87 7.27 -12.48
CA ALA A 300 12.49 7.67 -12.25
C ALA A 300 12.20 7.81 -10.74
N PHE A 301 11.31 8.75 -10.40
CA PHE A 301 10.79 8.95 -9.04
C PHE A 301 9.27 8.84 -9.05
N ALA A 302 8.73 7.79 -8.46
CA ALA A 302 7.29 7.59 -8.32
C ALA A 302 7.00 6.58 -7.20
N SER A 303 5.84 6.73 -6.55
CA SER A 303 5.33 5.76 -5.58
C SER A 303 5.06 4.36 -6.16
N ALA A 304 5.11 4.20 -7.49
CA ALA A 304 5.08 2.90 -8.15
C ALA A 304 6.35 2.06 -7.87
N PHE A 305 7.45 2.68 -7.47
CA PHE A 305 8.71 1.99 -7.18
C PHE A 305 8.87 1.61 -5.71
N GLU A 306 7.95 2.05 -4.83
CA GLU A 306 8.08 1.88 -3.36
C GLU A 306 8.22 0.41 -2.91
N GLY A 307 7.63 -0.52 -3.67
CA GLY A 307 7.65 -1.95 -3.39
C GLY A 307 8.80 -2.74 -4.04
N GLU A 308 9.78 -2.09 -4.68
CA GLU A 308 10.87 -2.79 -5.36
C GLU A 308 11.79 -3.54 -4.36
N ILE A 309 12.01 -4.83 -4.60
CA ILE A 309 12.91 -5.66 -3.79
C ILE A 309 14.22 -5.88 -4.55
N ILE A 310 15.30 -5.29 -4.04
CA ILE A 310 16.66 -5.48 -4.60
C ILE A 310 17.33 -6.66 -3.92
N ARG A 311 17.54 -7.76 -4.66
CA ARG A 311 18.23 -8.95 -4.16
C ARG A 311 19.74 -8.76 -4.19
N ARG A 312 20.46 -9.58 -3.42
CA ARG A 312 21.93 -9.50 -3.30
C ARG A 312 22.68 -9.59 -4.64
N GLY A 313 22.14 -10.32 -5.63
CA GLY A 313 22.77 -10.46 -6.95
C GLY A 313 22.68 -9.19 -7.81
N ASP A 314 21.64 -8.38 -7.60
CA ASP A 314 21.29 -7.21 -8.42
C ASP A 314 21.77 -5.89 -7.80
N MET A 315 22.38 -5.97 -6.61
CA MET A 315 22.81 -4.85 -5.81
C MET A 315 24.23 -4.38 -6.17
N GLN A 316 24.41 -3.08 -6.32
CA GLN A 316 25.72 -2.42 -6.47
C GLN A 316 26.40 -2.19 -5.13
N VAL A 317 25.68 -1.61 -4.17
CA VAL A 317 26.18 -1.29 -2.82
C VAL A 317 25.08 -1.47 -1.79
N GLU A 318 25.47 -1.88 -0.58
CA GLU A 318 24.59 -1.97 0.59
C GLU A 318 25.07 -1.04 1.70
N PHE A 319 24.15 -0.33 2.33
CA PHE A 319 24.36 0.32 3.61
C PHE A 319 23.49 -0.41 4.64
N ASP A 320 24.06 -0.94 5.71
CA ASP A 320 23.34 -1.86 6.61
C ASP A 320 23.67 -1.57 8.08
N GLY A 321 22.79 -0.81 8.74
CA GLY A 321 22.89 -0.42 10.15
C GLY A 321 22.97 -1.59 11.13
N SER A 322 22.53 -2.80 10.71
CA SER A 322 22.68 -4.01 11.53
C SER A 322 24.10 -4.60 11.53
N ARG A 323 24.99 -4.09 10.66
CA ARG A 323 26.35 -4.62 10.45
C ARG A 323 27.44 -3.56 10.58
N VAL A 324 27.13 -2.32 10.25
CA VAL A 324 28.01 -1.16 10.33
C VAL A 324 27.22 0.04 10.87
N ASP A 325 27.89 1.10 11.31
CA ASP A 325 27.18 2.28 11.79
C ASP A 325 26.55 3.04 10.61
N CYS A 326 25.22 3.13 10.62
CA CYS A 326 24.42 3.96 9.73
C CYS A 326 23.40 4.74 10.56
N PHE A 327 22.91 5.89 10.07
CA PHE A 327 21.71 6.50 10.65
C PHE A 327 21.02 7.52 9.73
N GLU A 328 19.76 7.80 10.01
CA GLU A 328 19.01 8.93 9.47
C GLU A 328 18.54 9.84 10.60
N LEU A 329 18.61 11.16 10.40
CA LEU A 329 18.25 12.12 11.44
C LEU A 329 17.71 13.42 10.83
N VAL A 330 16.64 13.95 11.40
CA VAL A 330 16.16 15.32 11.19
C VAL A 330 16.51 16.17 12.39
N GLN A 331 17.00 17.38 12.14
CA GLN A 331 17.23 18.36 13.20
C GLN A 331 16.58 19.70 12.84
N SER A 332 15.79 20.23 13.77
CA SER A 332 15.39 21.62 13.72
C SER A 332 16.60 22.53 13.99
N LYS A 333 16.72 23.60 13.20
CA LYS A 333 17.76 24.62 13.29
C LYS A 333 17.14 26.01 13.24
N ASP A 334 17.89 27.00 13.70
CA ASP A 334 17.52 28.39 13.48
C ASP A 334 17.70 28.76 12.00
N MET A 335 16.87 29.69 11.52
CA MET A 335 16.88 30.16 10.13
C MET A 335 18.23 30.70 9.66
N GLU A 336 19.06 31.19 10.57
CA GLU A 336 20.38 31.76 10.29
C GLU A 336 21.49 30.69 10.23
N GLU A 337 21.25 29.49 10.78
CA GLU A 337 22.23 28.41 10.86
C GLU A 337 22.33 27.59 9.56
N ILE A 338 21.29 27.65 8.71
CA ILE A 338 21.19 26.81 7.51
C ILE A 338 20.93 27.60 6.23
N GLU A 339 21.44 27.05 5.13
CA GLU A 339 21.27 27.55 3.77
C GLU A 339 20.28 26.65 3.04
N ASP A 340 19.24 27.23 2.43
CA ASP A 340 18.26 26.43 1.71
C ASP A 340 18.90 25.76 0.47
N HIS A 341 18.48 24.53 0.19
CA HIS A 341 18.98 23.69 -0.91
C HIS A 341 20.50 23.42 -0.89
N ARG A 342 21.12 23.41 0.30
CA ARG A 342 22.50 22.96 0.44
C ARG A 342 22.57 21.44 0.63
N ILE A 343 23.19 20.75 -0.31
CA ILE A 343 23.44 19.30 -0.23
C ILE A 343 24.95 19.06 -0.21
N GLU A 344 25.43 18.44 0.86
CA GLU A 344 26.87 18.22 1.10
C GLU A 344 27.16 16.73 1.26
N ILE A 345 28.13 16.21 0.50
CA ILE A 345 28.61 14.82 0.60
C ILE A 345 29.99 14.82 1.25
N ILE A 346 30.11 14.11 2.37
CA ILE A 346 31.28 14.11 3.24
C ILE A 346 31.80 12.68 3.34
N GLY A 347 32.75 12.35 2.47
CA GLY A 347 33.31 11.01 2.32
C GLY A 347 33.29 10.55 0.87
N PRO A 348 33.52 9.24 0.61
CA PRO A 348 33.55 8.68 -0.72
C PRO A 348 32.16 8.64 -1.30
N GLU A 349 32.07 8.86 -2.60
CA GLU A 349 30.84 8.74 -3.35
C GLU A 349 30.63 7.26 -3.77
N ILE A 350 29.42 6.91 -4.23
CA ILE A 350 29.00 5.53 -4.49
C ILE A 350 29.89 4.80 -5.50
N ASP A 351 30.43 5.51 -6.49
CA ASP A 351 31.35 4.96 -7.50
C ASP A 351 32.77 4.68 -7.00
N GLU A 352 33.09 5.12 -5.79
CA GLU A 352 34.35 4.80 -5.13
C GLU A 352 34.25 3.49 -4.33
N PHE A 353 33.04 2.97 -4.11
CA PHE A 353 32.84 1.72 -3.38
C PHE A 353 32.93 0.48 -4.28
N PRO A 354 33.56 -0.61 -3.81
CA PRO A 354 33.56 -1.87 -4.53
C PRO A 354 32.14 -2.43 -4.72
N GLU A 355 31.87 -3.05 -5.88
CA GLU A 355 30.60 -3.73 -6.14
C GLU A 355 30.30 -4.81 -5.08
N GLY A 356 29.06 -4.83 -4.60
CA GLY A 356 28.59 -5.76 -3.59
C GLY A 356 29.14 -5.53 -2.18
N SER A 357 29.84 -4.42 -1.95
CA SER A 357 30.36 -4.05 -0.64
C SER A 357 29.25 -3.56 0.31
N LYS A 358 29.54 -3.66 1.62
CA LYS A 358 28.75 -3.05 2.68
C LYS A 358 29.47 -1.82 3.20
N GLN A 359 28.78 -0.70 3.30
CA GLN A 359 29.34 0.60 3.66
C GLN A 359 28.50 1.30 4.73
N SER A 360 29.10 2.26 5.42
CA SER A 360 28.39 3.15 6.35
C SER A 360 27.76 4.31 5.60
N ILE A 361 26.57 4.75 6.04
CA ILE A 361 25.97 6.01 5.58
C ILE A 361 25.23 6.68 6.72
N ALA A 362 25.37 7.99 6.80
CA ALA A 362 24.51 8.82 7.62
C ALA A 362 23.96 9.98 6.81
N TYR A 363 22.66 10.25 6.89
CA TYR A 363 22.07 11.46 6.31
C TYR A 363 21.35 12.27 7.37
N ILE A 364 21.82 13.51 7.54
CA ILE A 364 21.30 14.51 8.46
C ILE A 364 20.55 15.56 7.63
N VAL A 365 19.25 15.67 7.86
CA VAL A 365 18.39 16.67 7.22
C VAL A 365 18.11 17.78 8.24
N GLU A 366 18.68 18.95 8.00
CA GLU A 366 18.50 20.12 8.86
C GLU A 366 17.40 21.01 8.28
N VAL A 367 16.38 21.29 9.09
CA VAL A 367 15.19 22.04 8.68
C VAL A 367 15.01 23.27 9.57
N ALA A 368 14.53 24.37 8.97
CA ALA A 368 14.16 25.57 9.70
C ALA A 368 12.83 26.11 9.17
N GLY A 369 12.00 26.63 10.06
CA GLY A 369 10.69 27.15 9.71
C GLY A 369 10.04 27.91 10.84
N LYS A 370 9.22 28.92 10.53
CA LYS A 370 8.56 29.72 11.57
C LYS A 370 7.64 28.91 12.49
N ASN A 371 6.99 27.91 11.92
CA ASN A 371 6.07 27.00 12.63
C ASN A 371 6.73 25.63 12.92
N MET A 372 8.03 25.49 12.66
CA MET A 372 8.75 24.25 12.93
C MET A 372 8.91 24.07 14.45
N GLN A 373 8.71 22.85 14.92
CA GLN A 373 8.96 22.47 16.31
C GLN A 373 9.69 21.12 16.36
N PRO A 374 10.50 20.85 17.39
CA PRO A 374 11.22 19.58 17.51
C PRO A 374 10.33 18.33 17.47
N ASP A 375 9.05 18.46 17.80
CA ASP A 375 8.05 17.39 17.78
C ASP A 375 7.73 16.90 16.36
N PHE A 376 8.04 17.69 15.33
CA PHE A 376 7.85 17.32 13.93
C PHE A 376 9.03 16.55 13.35
N GLU A 377 10.21 16.61 13.98
CA GLU A 377 11.42 15.90 13.50
C GLU A 377 11.18 14.39 13.26
N PRO A 378 10.65 13.61 14.22
CA PRO A 378 10.41 12.18 13.99
C PRO A 378 9.35 11.89 12.91
N VAL A 379 8.40 12.80 12.68
CA VAL A 379 7.41 12.67 11.60
C VAL A 379 8.09 12.75 10.24
N PHE A 380 9.07 13.65 10.09
CA PHE A 380 9.81 13.82 8.84
C PHE A 380 10.75 12.63 8.60
N GLU A 381 11.46 12.19 9.63
CA GLU A 381 12.33 11.01 9.57
C GLU A 381 11.56 9.78 9.09
N ARG A 382 10.34 9.57 9.60
CA ARG A 382 9.53 8.42 9.18
C ARG A 382 9.26 8.39 7.68
N LYS A 383 9.13 9.55 7.05
CA LYS A 383 8.84 9.68 5.62
C LYS A 383 10.04 9.36 4.74
N PHE A 384 11.27 9.40 5.26
CA PHE A 384 12.47 9.04 4.49
C PHE A 384 12.37 7.64 3.90
N HIS A 385 11.75 6.72 4.65
CA HIS A 385 11.45 5.38 4.16
C HIS A 385 10.65 5.41 2.85
N SER A 386 9.53 6.14 2.80
CA SER A 386 8.71 6.22 1.58
C SER A 386 9.41 7.02 0.49
N TYR A 387 10.10 8.12 0.84
CA TYR A 387 10.79 8.96 -0.14
C TYR A 387 11.91 8.22 -0.85
N ILE A 388 12.76 7.50 -0.12
CA ILE A 388 13.89 6.78 -0.70
C ILE A 388 13.38 5.56 -1.51
N ASN A 389 12.34 4.88 -1.06
CA ASN A 389 11.74 3.77 -1.81
C ASN A 389 10.99 4.23 -3.08
N CYS A 390 10.57 5.49 -3.20
CA CYS A 390 9.99 6.01 -4.45
C CYS A 390 11.02 6.20 -5.57
N ILE A 391 12.31 6.00 -5.30
CA ILE A 391 13.40 6.09 -6.28
C ILE A 391 13.53 4.72 -6.97
N GLU A 392 13.38 4.68 -8.30
CA GLU A 392 13.58 3.46 -9.09
C GLU A 392 14.98 2.87 -8.84
N GLY A 393 15.04 1.57 -8.49
CA GLY A 393 16.29 0.88 -8.24
C GLY A 393 16.97 1.20 -6.90
N VAL A 394 16.26 1.78 -5.93
CA VAL A 394 16.73 1.96 -4.55
C VAL A 394 15.73 1.36 -3.56
N MET A 395 16.24 0.66 -2.55
CA MET A 395 15.43 0.00 -1.51
C MET A 395 15.89 0.45 -0.13
N HIS A 396 14.99 1.04 0.66
CA HIS A 396 15.23 1.48 2.04
C HIS A 396 14.36 0.69 3.03
N THR A 397 14.96 0.22 4.11
CA THR A 397 14.26 -0.46 5.22
C THR A 397 14.85 -0.03 6.56
N GLY A 398 14.15 -0.29 7.66
CA GLY A 398 14.58 0.17 8.98
C GLY A 398 14.26 1.64 9.22
N GLN A 399 14.85 2.18 10.28
CA GLN A 399 14.65 3.55 10.76
C GLN A 399 15.80 3.97 11.68
N ARG A 400 15.90 5.27 11.98
CA ARG A 400 16.87 5.83 12.96
C ARG A 400 18.29 5.35 12.63
N ASP A 401 18.95 4.62 13.53
CA ASP A 401 20.30 4.08 13.35
C ASP A 401 20.35 2.62 12.86
N MET A 402 19.18 2.03 12.58
CA MET A 402 19.05 0.65 12.09
C MET A 402 18.59 0.61 10.63
N ILE A 403 18.82 1.70 9.88
CA ILE A 403 18.49 1.78 8.46
C ILE A 403 19.29 0.80 7.62
N ARG A 404 18.69 0.35 6.53
CA ARG A 404 19.34 -0.43 5.49
C ARG A 404 18.91 0.07 4.12
N VAL A 405 19.90 0.44 3.30
CA VAL A 405 19.71 0.94 1.95
C VAL A 405 20.44 0.05 0.95
N ARG A 406 19.76 -0.36 -0.12
CA ARG A 406 20.37 -1.03 -1.28
C ARG A 406 20.17 -0.19 -2.52
N ILE A 407 21.19 -0.16 -3.37
CA ILE A 407 21.14 0.50 -4.67
C ILE A 407 21.43 -0.54 -5.73
N SER A 408 20.59 -0.60 -6.78
CA SER A 408 20.70 -1.58 -7.85
C SER A 408 21.85 -1.24 -8.80
N LYS A 409 22.32 -2.26 -9.53
CA LYS A 409 23.29 -2.08 -10.63
C LYS A 409 22.75 -1.19 -11.73
N ASP A 410 21.46 -1.29 -12.04
CA ASP A 410 20.81 -0.51 -13.08
C ASP A 410 20.79 0.98 -12.73
N ALA A 411 20.39 1.32 -11.50
CA ALA A 411 20.42 2.70 -11.00
C ALA A 411 21.85 3.27 -10.99
N TYR A 412 22.83 2.47 -10.56
CA TYR A 412 24.23 2.88 -10.58
C TYR A 412 24.75 3.19 -11.99
N GLN A 413 24.43 2.33 -12.97
CA GLN A 413 24.88 2.45 -14.36
C GLN A 413 24.35 3.71 -15.04
N VAL A 414 23.13 4.14 -14.72
CA VAL A 414 22.56 5.40 -15.25
C VAL A 414 23.04 6.64 -14.50
N GLY A 415 23.89 6.48 -13.48
CA GLY A 415 24.57 7.58 -12.79
C GLY A 415 24.02 7.93 -11.42
N PHE A 416 23.20 7.07 -10.79
CA PHE A 416 22.71 7.32 -9.42
C PHE A 416 23.87 7.33 -8.41
N ARG A 417 23.78 8.20 -7.40
CA ARG A 417 24.85 8.61 -6.45
C ARG A 417 24.21 9.09 -5.14
N ALA A 418 24.97 9.15 -4.05
CA ALA A 418 24.49 9.57 -2.73
C ALA A 418 23.92 11.00 -2.75
N LYS A 419 24.50 11.92 -3.55
CA LYS A 419 23.91 13.25 -3.79
C LYS A 419 22.42 13.19 -4.15
N HIS A 420 22.00 12.23 -4.97
CA HIS A 420 20.61 12.11 -5.41
C HIS A 420 19.66 11.71 -4.28
N ILE A 421 20.13 10.99 -3.25
CA ILE A 421 19.38 10.78 -2.01
C ILE A 421 19.11 12.14 -1.35
N GLY A 422 20.12 13.00 -1.30
CA GLY A 422 19.99 14.36 -0.77
C GLY A 422 19.00 15.23 -1.54
N GLU A 423 19.03 15.19 -2.87
CA GLU A 423 18.08 15.93 -3.73
C GLU A 423 16.63 15.47 -3.48
N VAL A 424 16.42 14.15 -3.33
CA VAL A 424 15.11 13.60 -3.00
C VAL A 424 14.63 14.03 -1.63
N LEU A 425 15.46 13.88 -0.60
CA LEU A 425 15.12 14.28 0.77
C LEU A 425 14.77 15.77 0.84
N TYR A 426 15.59 16.64 0.23
CA TYR A 426 15.32 18.07 0.15
C TYR A 426 13.98 18.36 -0.54
N ALA A 427 13.78 17.86 -1.76
CA ALA A 427 12.59 18.16 -2.56
C ALA A 427 11.31 17.65 -1.88
N LYS A 428 11.36 16.46 -1.27
CA LYS A 428 10.20 15.85 -0.63
C LYS A 428 9.86 16.50 0.71
N VAL A 429 10.84 16.77 1.57
CA VAL A 429 10.60 17.48 2.83
C VAL A 429 10.05 18.88 2.57
N LYS A 430 10.63 19.62 1.61
CA LYS A 430 10.16 20.97 1.25
C LYS A 430 8.75 20.98 0.65
N SER A 431 8.42 20.00 -0.20
CA SER A 431 7.11 19.96 -0.87
C SER A 431 5.99 19.44 0.01
N GLU A 432 6.24 18.43 0.84
CA GLU A 432 5.20 17.82 1.68
C GLU A 432 4.92 18.63 2.95
N PHE A 433 5.95 19.28 3.50
CA PHE A 433 5.86 20.04 4.75
C PHE A 433 6.03 21.55 4.53
N GLU A 434 5.60 22.07 3.38
CA GLU A 434 5.74 23.49 3.01
C GLU A 434 5.15 24.46 4.04
N ALA A 435 4.15 24.03 4.82
CA ALA A 435 3.51 24.84 5.85
C ALA A 435 4.39 25.08 7.09
N VAL A 436 5.41 24.24 7.30
CA VAL A 436 6.28 24.26 8.49
C VAL A 436 7.77 24.27 8.17
N VAL A 437 8.20 23.94 6.94
CA VAL A 437 9.60 23.94 6.51
C VAL A 437 9.87 25.07 5.50
N ASP A 438 10.51 26.12 5.97
CA ASP A 438 10.92 27.28 5.16
C ASP A 438 12.30 27.07 4.51
N LYS A 439 13.24 26.41 5.20
CA LYS A 439 14.56 26.05 4.68
C LYS A 439 14.90 24.59 4.97
N CYS A 440 15.61 23.95 4.05
CA CYS A 440 16.11 22.58 4.22
C CYS A 440 17.52 22.43 3.64
N GLN A 441 18.42 21.80 4.39
CA GLN A 441 19.72 21.34 3.90
C GLN A 441 19.97 19.88 4.28
N VAL A 442 20.77 19.18 3.49
CA VAL A 442 21.07 17.75 3.68
C VAL A 442 22.57 17.53 3.70
N LYS A 443 23.06 16.83 4.72
CA LYS A 443 24.45 16.39 4.83
C LYS A 443 24.48 14.88 4.82
N ILE A 444 25.26 14.30 3.90
CA ILE A 444 25.42 12.85 3.79
C ILE A 444 26.88 12.51 4.08
N TYR A 445 27.08 11.67 5.10
CA TYR A 445 28.38 11.16 5.49
C TYR A 445 28.51 9.72 5.05
N THR A 446 29.66 9.38 4.49
CA THR A 446 29.97 8.03 3.98
C THR A 446 31.32 7.52 4.46
N MET A 447 32.06 8.33 5.23
CA MET A 447 33.23 7.90 6.00
C MET A 447 32.79 7.10 7.24
N PRO A 448 33.26 5.85 7.42
CA PRO A 448 32.88 5.03 8.57
C PRO A 448 33.12 5.71 9.93
N GLU A 449 34.28 6.35 10.10
CA GLU A 449 34.63 7.03 11.36
C GLU A 449 33.71 8.20 11.70
N ASP A 450 33.28 8.97 10.71
CA ASP A 450 32.34 10.08 10.89
C ASP A 450 30.95 9.54 11.22
N CYS A 451 30.51 8.47 10.55
CA CYS A 451 29.24 7.81 10.83
C CYS A 451 29.20 7.28 12.27
N THR A 452 30.23 6.56 12.71
CA THR A 452 30.35 6.07 14.09
C THR A 452 30.32 7.23 15.09
N LYS A 453 31.13 8.26 14.87
CA LYS A 453 31.21 9.41 15.77
C LYS A 453 29.86 10.12 15.90
N LEU A 454 29.25 10.48 14.77
CA LEU A 454 27.97 11.20 14.77
C LEU A 454 26.83 10.34 15.29
N ARG A 455 26.85 9.02 15.06
CA ARG A 455 25.87 8.12 15.65
C ARG A 455 25.89 8.20 17.17
N HIS A 456 27.07 8.11 17.79
CA HIS A 456 27.21 8.13 19.25
C HIS A 456 27.05 9.51 19.87
N GLU A 457 27.57 10.57 19.23
CA GLU A 457 27.60 11.92 19.82
C GLU A 457 26.34 12.75 19.49
N LEU A 458 25.62 12.40 18.42
CA LEU A 458 24.49 13.19 17.91
C LEU A 458 23.18 12.40 17.81
N ALA A 459 23.17 11.29 17.06
CA ALA A 459 21.94 10.61 16.71
C ALA A 459 21.32 9.86 17.91
N VAL A 460 22.10 8.99 18.57
CA VAL A 460 21.64 8.22 19.74
C VAL A 460 21.13 9.15 20.86
N PRO A 461 21.85 10.22 21.27
CA PRO A 461 21.33 11.16 22.26
C PRO A 461 20.03 11.86 21.85
N ALA A 462 19.85 12.16 20.55
CA ALA A 462 18.61 12.74 20.05
C ALA A 462 17.45 11.73 20.12
N PHE A 463 17.68 10.47 19.77
CA PHE A 463 16.70 9.40 19.88
C PHE A 463 16.33 9.12 21.34
N ASP A 464 17.30 9.02 22.24
CA ASP A 464 17.09 8.81 23.67
C ASP A 464 16.24 9.94 24.28
N LYS A 465 16.53 11.20 23.93
CA LYS A 465 15.74 12.34 24.39
C LYS A 465 14.29 12.28 23.90
N ARG A 466 14.04 11.79 22.69
CA ARG A 466 12.69 11.61 22.14
C ARG A 466 11.95 10.48 22.86
N ASP A 467 12.63 9.36 23.09
CA ASP A 467 12.10 8.24 23.86
C ASP A 467 11.77 8.62 25.31
N ASP A 468 12.60 9.43 25.96
CA ASP A 468 12.38 9.89 27.35
C ASP A 468 11.12 10.74 27.52
N ARG A 469 10.72 11.47 26.47
CA ARG A 469 9.46 12.22 26.48
C ARG A 469 8.23 11.32 26.52
N LEU A 470 8.33 10.12 25.94
CA LEU A 470 7.24 9.14 25.97
C LEU A 470 7.08 8.51 27.35
N ARG A 471 8.16 8.40 28.15
CA ARG A 471 8.12 7.73 29.47
C ARG A 471 7.13 8.34 30.46
N ASN A 472 6.84 9.64 30.35
CA ASN A 472 5.93 10.34 31.27
C ASN A 472 4.47 10.32 30.81
N LEU A 473 4.17 9.80 29.62
CA LEU A 473 2.80 9.70 29.10
C LEU A 473 2.28 8.28 29.34
N THR A 474 1.15 8.17 30.04
CA THR A 474 0.40 6.91 30.18
C THR A 474 -0.88 6.97 29.38
N ASP A 475 -1.46 5.81 29.08
CA ASP A 475 -2.74 5.73 28.40
C ASP A 475 -3.84 6.47 29.17
N GLU A 476 -3.80 6.46 30.51
CA GLU A 476 -4.74 7.20 31.36
C GLU A 476 -4.53 8.72 31.31
N SER A 477 -3.31 9.19 31.07
CA SER A 477 -2.95 10.62 31.13
C SER A 477 -3.37 11.44 29.91
N VAL A 478 -3.76 10.78 28.82
CA VAL A 478 -4.17 11.43 27.55
C VAL A 478 -5.67 11.26 27.32
N ASP A 479 -6.32 12.21 26.66
CA ASP A 479 -7.77 12.15 26.39
C ASP A 479 -8.14 11.42 25.08
N VAL A 480 -7.16 11.20 24.21
CA VAL A 480 -7.35 10.63 22.86
C VAL A 480 -6.24 9.65 22.51
N TYR A 481 -6.57 8.69 21.64
CA TYR A 481 -5.63 7.86 20.92
C TYR A 481 -5.57 8.29 19.45
N TYR A 482 -4.69 7.65 18.68
CA TYR A 482 -4.59 7.91 17.24
C TYR A 482 -4.63 6.60 16.46
N SER A 483 -5.30 6.62 15.31
CA SER A 483 -5.09 5.59 14.29
C SER A 483 -3.79 5.86 13.53
N CYS A 484 -3.26 4.84 12.87
CA CYS A 484 -2.33 5.00 11.76
C CYS A 484 -2.65 3.99 10.66
N ILE A 485 -2.90 4.48 9.45
CA ILE A 485 -3.23 3.66 8.26
C ILE A 485 -2.13 3.66 7.19
N LEU A 486 -0.92 4.13 7.50
CA LEU A 486 0.20 4.19 6.54
C LEU A 486 0.48 2.85 5.84
N CYS A 487 0.38 1.75 6.57
CA CYS A 487 0.68 0.42 6.02
C CYS A 487 -0.45 -0.17 5.16
N GLN A 488 -1.58 0.53 4.97
CA GLN A 488 -2.64 0.06 4.07
C GLN A 488 -2.21 -0.02 2.61
N ALA A 489 -1.09 0.62 2.24
CA ALA A 489 -0.45 0.45 0.94
C ALA A 489 -0.11 -1.01 0.59
N PHE A 490 0.11 -1.87 1.59
CA PHE A 490 0.39 -3.30 1.39
C PHE A 490 -0.39 -4.22 2.35
N SER A 491 -1.17 -3.67 3.29
CA SER A 491 -2.04 -4.41 4.21
C SER A 491 -3.37 -3.68 4.39
N PRO A 492 -4.31 -3.80 3.43
CA PRO A 492 -5.46 -2.89 3.30
C PRO A 492 -6.43 -2.88 4.49
N SER A 493 -6.59 -4.01 5.19
CA SER A 493 -7.46 -4.12 6.38
C SER A 493 -6.79 -3.71 7.68
N HIS A 494 -5.48 -3.45 7.67
CA HIS A 494 -4.74 -3.15 8.89
C HIS A 494 -4.95 -1.71 9.37
N VAL A 495 -5.14 -1.57 10.68
CA VAL A 495 -5.24 -0.30 11.38
C VAL A 495 -4.41 -0.41 12.65
N CYS A 496 -3.35 0.40 12.78
CA CYS A 496 -2.66 0.56 14.07
C CYS A 496 -3.47 1.52 14.95
N VAL A 497 -3.77 1.13 16.18
CA VAL A 497 -4.22 2.05 17.23
C VAL A 497 -3.02 2.35 18.12
N VAL A 498 -2.56 3.60 18.08
CA VAL A 498 -1.35 4.06 18.76
C VAL A 498 -1.75 4.80 20.03
N THR A 499 -1.24 4.30 21.16
CA THR A 499 -1.41 4.90 22.49
C THR A 499 -0.05 5.24 23.09
N PRO A 500 0.01 6.06 24.17
CA PRO A 500 1.27 6.34 24.85
C PRO A 500 2.05 5.08 25.26
N GLU A 501 1.35 4.06 25.76
CA GLU A 501 1.96 2.83 26.25
C GLU A 501 1.92 1.68 25.22
N ARG A 502 1.30 1.88 24.05
CA ARG A 502 1.29 0.95 22.91
C ARG A 502 1.64 1.67 21.62
N LEU A 503 2.94 1.73 21.35
CA LEU A 503 3.49 2.31 20.13
C LEU A 503 3.05 1.50 18.89
N GLY A 504 3.09 2.14 17.72
CA GLY A 504 2.91 1.46 16.45
C GLY A 504 3.88 0.28 16.32
N LEU A 505 3.39 -0.85 15.80
CA LEU A 505 4.15 -2.11 15.76
C LEU A 505 5.48 -2.03 14.99
N CYS A 506 5.65 -1.03 14.13
CA CYS A 506 6.90 -0.75 13.43
C CYS A 506 8.02 -0.24 14.34
N GLY A 507 7.71 0.14 15.59
CA GLY A 507 8.63 0.84 16.49
C GLY A 507 8.86 2.31 16.13
N ALA A 508 8.24 2.80 15.05
CA ALA A 508 8.53 4.09 14.44
C ALA A 508 7.51 5.19 14.74
N VAL A 509 6.29 4.81 15.10
CA VAL A 509 5.18 5.74 15.31
C VAL A 509 4.77 5.66 16.76
N SER A 510 5.20 6.64 17.55
CA SER A 510 4.70 6.85 18.91
C SER A 510 3.39 7.64 18.90
N TRP A 511 2.75 7.76 20.08
CA TRP A 511 1.56 8.60 20.23
C TRP A 511 1.83 10.07 19.90
N LEU A 512 3.02 10.59 20.26
CA LEU A 512 3.42 11.95 19.92
C LEU A 512 3.62 12.13 18.41
N ASP A 513 4.19 11.14 17.74
CA ASP A 513 4.39 11.18 16.28
C ASP A 513 3.04 11.12 15.55
N ALA A 514 2.11 10.30 16.02
CA ALA A 514 0.77 10.21 15.44
C ALA A 514 -0.02 11.52 15.63
N LYS A 515 0.10 12.15 16.81
CA LYS A 515 -0.43 13.49 17.08
C LYS A 515 0.15 14.53 16.13
N ALA A 516 1.49 14.61 16.05
CA ALA A 516 2.19 15.55 15.19
C ALA A 516 1.83 15.35 13.71
N THR A 517 1.69 14.10 13.27
CA THR A 517 1.24 13.77 11.90
C THR A 517 -0.16 14.30 11.62
N ASN A 518 -1.09 14.17 12.57
CA ASN A 518 -2.43 14.71 12.45
C ASN A 518 -2.46 16.25 12.46
N GLU A 519 -1.61 16.89 13.26
CA GLU A 519 -1.47 18.36 13.30
C GLU A 519 -0.94 18.91 11.96
N LEU A 520 -0.01 18.19 11.31
CA LEU A 520 0.55 18.56 10.02
C LEU A 520 -0.43 18.30 8.87
N ASP A 521 -1.14 17.18 8.89
CA ASP A 521 -2.16 16.82 7.90
C ASP A 521 -3.40 16.20 8.57
N PRO A 522 -4.46 17.01 8.82
CA PRO A 522 -5.69 16.52 9.42
C PRO A 522 -6.42 15.47 8.58
N ASN A 523 -6.19 15.42 7.27
CA ASN A 523 -6.77 14.40 6.38
C ASN A 523 -5.81 13.24 6.11
N GLY A 524 -4.66 13.23 6.79
CA GLY A 524 -3.60 12.28 6.61
C GLY A 524 -3.88 10.91 7.25
N PRO A 525 -2.85 10.06 7.34
CA PRO A 525 -3.00 8.67 7.78
C PRO A 525 -3.23 8.51 9.28
N CYS A 526 -2.94 9.54 10.07
CA CYS A 526 -3.13 9.53 11.51
C CYS A 526 -4.38 10.32 11.88
N GLN A 527 -5.37 9.66 12.47
CA GLN A 527 -6.66 10.26 12.81
C GLN A 527 -6.91 10.14 14.31
N VAL A 528 -7.56 11.16 14.89
CA VAL A 528 -7.91 11.19 16.31
C VAL A 528 -8.97 10.13 16.61
N ILE A 529 -8.78 9.38 17.69
CA ILE A 529 -9.76 8.43 18.25
C ILE A 529 -10.05 8.85 19.69
N THR A 530 -11.32 9.10 20.01
CA THR A 530 -11.76 9.37 21.39
C THR A 530 -11.71 8.09 22.23
N LYS A 531 -11.73 8.20 23.55
CA LYS A 531 -11.78 7.05 24.48
C LYS A 531 -12.85 7.22 25.56
N GLU A 532 -13.97 7.82 25.20
CA GLU A 532 -15.05 8.21 26.10
C GLU A 532 -15.92 7.01 26.51
N LYS A 533 -16.04 6.01 25.63
CA LYS A 533 -16.93 4.85 25.80
C LYS A 533 -16.14 3.55 26.02
N CYS A 534 -15.56 3.39 27.20
CA CYS A 534 -14.89 2.14 27.58
C CYS A 534 -15.88 0.99 27.75
N ILE A 535 -15.62 -0.15 27.11
CA ILE A 535 -16.41 -1.39 27.20
C ILE A 535 -15.77 -2.33 28.23
N ASP A 536 -14.46 -2.60 28.10
CA ASP A 536 -13.69 -3.42 29.04
C ASP A 536 -12.26 -2.87 29.20
N ASP A 537 -11.97 -2.28 30.36
CA ASP A 537 -10.64 -1.72 30.70
C ASP A 537 -9.54 -2.80 30.82
N ARG A 538 -9.91 -4.05 31.14
CA ARG A 538 -8.94 -5.16 31.26
C ARG A 538 -8.22 -5.39 29.94
N ILE A 539 -8.99 -5.48 28.85
CA ILE A 539 -8.47 -5.73 27.50
C ILE A 539 -8.28 -4.44 26.70
N GLY A 540 -8.69 -3.30 27.25
CA GLY A 540 -8.59 -2.01 26.59
C GLY A 540 -9.54 -1.89 25.41
N GLU A 541 -10.77 -2.38 25.55
CA GLU A 541 -11.80 -2.26 24.53
C GLU A 541 -12.64 -1.01 24.74
N PHE A 542 -12.80 -0.23 23.67
CA PHE A 542 -13.58 1.00 23.64
C PHE A 542 -14.46 1.01 22.40
N GLU A 543 -15.71 1.45 22.55
CA GLU A 543 -16.65 1.57 21.42
C GLU A 543 -16.10 2.53 20.36
N ASP A 544 -15.53 3.65 20.79
CA ASP A 544 -14.91 4.66 19.91
C ASP A 544 -13.77 4.07 19.06
N VAL A 545 -12.97 3.19 19.66
CA VAL A 545 -11.86 2.50 18.98
C VAL A 545 -12.41 1.47 17.98
N ASN A 546 -13.43 0.70 18.37
CA ASN A 546 -14.08 -0.26 17.48
C ASN A 546 -14.72 0.44 16.26
N GLU A 547 -15.42 1.57 16.47
CA GLU A 547 -15.99 2.37 15.37
C GLU A 547 -14.90 2.89 14.42
N ALA A 548 -13.80 3.42 14.96
CA ALA A 548 -12.68 3.90 14.16
C ALA A 548 -12.02 2.78 13.35
N VAL A 549 -11.75 1.63 13.99
CA VAL A 549 -11.15 0.46 13.34
C VAL A 549 -12.08 -0.13 12.29
N HIS A 550 -13.38 -0.24 12.55
CA HIS A 550 -14.36 -0.72 11.59
C HIS A 550 -14.40 0.16 10.34
N LYS A 551 -14.45 1.48 10.53
CA LYS A 551 -14.43 2.45 9.42
C LYS A 551 -13.12 2.37 8.62
N LEU A 552 -11.98 2.43 9.30
CA LEU A 552 -10.66 2.52 8.66
C LEU A 552 -10.20 1.20 8.03
N SER A 553 -10.64 0.05 8.55
CA SER A 553 -10.43 -1.28 7.95
C SER A 553 -11.45 -1.61 6.85
N GLN A 554 -12.35 -0.68 6.54
CA GLN A 554 -13.41 -0.84 5.54
C GLN A 554 -14.37 -2.00 5.84
N GLY A 555 -14.63 -2.23 7.13
CA GLY A 555 -15.50 -3.28 7.63
C GLY A 555 -14.86 -4.65 7.75
N ALA A 556 -13.54 -4.78 7.49
CA ALA A 556 -12.83 -6.04 7.66
C ALA A 556 -12.66 -6.43 9.14
N LEU A 557 -12.64 -5.45 10.04
CA LEU A 557 -12.53 -5.63 11.48
C LEU A 557 -13.77 -5.03 12.15
N GLU A 558 -14.32 -5.73 13.13
CA GLU A 558 -15.46 -5.24 13.92
C GLU A 558 -15.00 -4.69 15.27
N GLU A 559 -14.09 -5.39 15.93
CA GLU A 559 -13.70 -5.12 17.31
C GLU A 559 -12.19 -5.36 17.51
N VAL A 560 -11.59 -4.62 18.45
CA VAL A 560 -10.18 -4.78 18.81
C VAL A 560 -9.93 -4.60 20.30
N SER A 561 -9.03 -5.43 20.84
CA SER A 561 -8.48 -5.29 22.18
C SER A 561 -7.07 -4.73 22.14
N LEU A 562 -6.81 -3.68 22.93
CA LEU A 562 -5.51 -3.02 23.00
C LEU A 562 -4.53 -3.71 23.97
N TYR A 563 -5.00 -4.55 24.88
CA TYR A 563 -4.16 -5.14 25.94
C TYR A 563 -4.27 -6.66 26.03
N SER A 564 -4.95 -7.31 25.07
CA SER A 564 -5.04 -8.78 24.96
C SER A 564 -4.44 -9.28 23.65
N ILE A 565 -3.68 -10.38 23.73
CA ILE A 565 -3.25 -11.15 22.55
C ILE A 565 -4.26 -12.27 22.19
N MET A 566 -5.10 -12.67 23.14
CA MET A 566 -6.01 -13.82 23.00
C MET A 566 -7.39 -13.39 22.51
N GLU A 567 -7.89 -12.26 22.99
CA GLU A 567 -9.23 -11.78 22.70
C GLU A 567 -9.14 -10.64 21.69
N LYS A 568 -9.54 -10.87 20.44
CA LYS A 568 -9.66 -9.83 19.39
C LYS A 568 -8.39 -8.98 19.25
N PRO A 569 -7.20 -9.58 19.08
CA PRO A 569 -5.96 -8.81 19.04
C PRO A 569 -5.97 -7.82 17.88
N MET A 570 -5.26 -6.70 18.05
CA MET A 570 -4.97 -5.80 16.94
C MET A 570 -4.22 -6.55 15.83
N THR A 571 -4.63 -6.30 14.59
CA THR A 571 -3.98 -6.93 13.43
C THR A 571 -2.55 -6.44 13.26
N SER A 572 -1.75 -7.17 12.48
CA SER A 572 -0.38 -6.76 12.13
C SER A 572 -0.22 -6.65 10.62
N CYS A 573 0.46 -5.62 10.12
CA CYS A 573 0.74 -5.51 8.69
C CYS A 573 1.91 -6.40 8.26
N GLY A 574 3.13 -6.09 8.66
CA GLY A 574 4.34 -6.80 8.27
C GLY A 574 5.65 -6.08 8.62
N CYS A 575 5.56 -4.80 9.02
CA CYS A 575 6.72 -4.01 9.40
C CYS A 575 7.11 -4.13 10.88
N PHE A 576 6.54 -5.07 11.63
CA PHE A 576 6.85 -5.27 13.05
C PHE A 576 8.32 -5.63 13.29
N GLU A 577 8.90 -5.11 14.38
CA GLU A 577 10.27 -5.41 14.79
C GLU A 577 10.36 -6.78 15.48
N CYS A 578 9.31 -7.14 16.22
CA CYS A 578 9.19 -8.35 16.99
C CYS A 578 7.85 -9.04 16.74
N ILE A 579 7.81 -10.35 16.96
CA ILE A 579 6.58 -11.15 17.04
C ILE A 579 6.53 -11.81 18.40
N CYS A 580 5.39 -11.68 19.06
CA CYS A 580 5.02 -12.43 20.25
C CYS A 580 4.07 -13.57 19.85
N GLY A 581 4.35 -14.78 20.34
CA GLY A 581 3.51 -15.95 20.13
C GLY A 581 3.32 -16.75 21.42
N ILE A 582 2.11 -17.27 21.63
CA ILE A 582 1.78 -18.11 22.77
C ILE A 582 2.57 -19.42 22.77
N GLU A 583 3.13 -19.79 23.93
CA GLU A 583 3.81 -21.06 24.19
C GLU A 583 3.04 -21.79 25.31
N PRO A 584 2.13 -22.72 24.95
CA PRO A 584 1.22 -23.31 25.91
C PRO A 584 1.89 -24.18 26.98
N PHE A 585 3.03 -24.82 26.70
CA PHE A 585 3.65 -25.76 27.65
C PHE A 585 4.23 -25.06 28.88
N SER A 586 4.68 -23.81 28.73
CA SER A 586 5.19 -22.94 29.79
C SER A 586 4.15 -21.97 30.34
N ASN A 587 2.91 -22.00 29.84
CA ASN A 587 1.86 -21.04 30.19
C ASN A 587 2.30 -19.58 29.97
N GLY A 588 3.08 -19.33 28.90
CA GLY A 588 3.72 -18.06 28.63
C GLY A 588 3.76 -17.71 27.15
N VAL A 589 4.62 -16.76 26.80
CA VAL A 589 4.85 -16.29 25.44
C VAL A 589 6.34 -16.25 25.09
N VAL A 590 6.60 -16.52 23.82
CA VAL A 590 7.90 -16.43 23.17
C VAL A 590 7.91 -15.16 22.33
N ILE A 591 8.95 -14.33 22.47
CA ILE A 591 9.14 -13.14 21.62
C ILE A 591 10.39 -13.35 20.77
N THR A 592 10.32 -13.08 19.47
CA THR A 592 11.48 -13.09 18.58
C THR A 592 11.53 -11.83 17.72
N ASN A 593 12.74 -11.34 17.40
CA ASN A 593 12.97 -10.14 16.60
C ASN A 593 13.43 -10.47 15.18
N ARG A 594 13.23 -9.53 14.26
CA ARG A 594 13.51 -9.68 12.82
C ARG A 594 14.93 -10.12 12.51
N GLU A 595 15.90 -9.70 13.31
CA GLU A 595 17.32 -9.97 13.12
C GLU A 595 17.72 -11.39 13.54
N TYR A 596 16.91 -12.07 14.36
CA TYR A 596 17.17 -13.43 14.80
C TYR A 596 16.71 -14.45 13.74
N ALA A 597 17.67 -15.17 13.15
CA ALA A 597 17.42 -16.16 12.10
C ALA A 597 17.24 -17.60 12.61
N GLY A 598 17.39 -17.82 13.92
CA GLY A 598 17.32 -19.16 14.51
C GLY A 598 15.90 -19.66 14.74
N MET A 599 15.81 -20.90 15.22
CA MET A 599 14.55 -21.53 15.59
C MET A 599 14.08 -21.05 16.97
N THR A 600 12.80 -20.78 17.12
CA THR A 600 12.19 -20.49 18.43
C THR A 600 11.62 -21.76 19.06
N PRO A 601 11.33 -21.78 20.38
CA PRO A 601 10.62 -22.89 21.02
C PRO A 601 9.24 -23.20 20.42
N LEU A 602 8.67 -22.30 19.61
CA LEU A 602 7.43 -22.54 18.87
C LEU A 602 7.62 -23.43 17.63
N GLY A 603 8.85 -23.85 17.32
CA GLY A 603 9.17 -24.64 16.12
C GLY A 603 9.08 -23.84 14.82
N MET A 604 9.11 -22.51 14.91
CA MET A 604 9.11 -21.59 13.78
C MET A 604 10.23 -20.55 13.90
N THR A 605 10.76 -20.15 12.76
CA THR A 605 11.66 -18.99 12.58
C THR A 605 10.86 -17.68 12.50
N PHE A 606 11.53 -16.52 12.60
CA PHE A 606 10.87 -15.23 12.46
C PHE A 606 10.08 -15.08 11.14
N PRO A 607 10.63 -15.43 9.95
CA PRO A 607 9.87 -15.34 8.69
C PRO A 607 8.60 -16.20 8.66
N GLU A 608 8.64 -17.39 9.26
CA GLU A 608 7.48 -18.28 9.34
C GLU A 608 6.39 -17.66 10.24
N LEU A 609 6.77 -17.18 11.42
CA LEU A 609 5.88 -16.45 12.33
C LEU A 609 5.30 -15.18 11.66
N ALA A 610 6.13 -14.46 10.89
CA ALA A 610 5.71 -13.25 10.20
C ALA A 610 4.62 -13.53 9.16
N SER A 611 4.72 -14.65 8.45
CA SER A 611 3.73 -15.04 7.45
C SER A 611 2.36 -15.39 8.05
N MET A 612 2.34 -15.89 9.28
CA MET A 612 1.10 -16.20 10.01
C MET A 612 0.48 -14.99 10.72
N THR A 613 1.31 -14.02 11.12
CA THR A 613 0.86 -12.88 11.93
C THR A 613 0.53 -11.64 11.09
N GLY A 614 1.21 -11.45 9.96
CA GLY A 614 1.03 -10.30 9.07
C GLY A 614 -0.24 -10.33 8.23
N GLY A 615 -0.39 -9.34 7.35
CA GLY A 615 -1.46 -9.26 6.35
C GLY A 615 -2.76 -8.60 6.82
N GLY A 616 -2.82 -8.06 8.04
CA GLY A 616 -3.99 -7.34 8.52
C GLY A 616 -5.13 -8.28 8.97
N VAL A 617 -4.77 -9.46 9.47
CA VAL A 617 -5.69 -10.48 10.00
C VAL A 617 -5.61 -10.50 11.54
N GLN A 618 -6.72 -10.80 12.21
CA GLN A 618 -6.71 -11.05 13.66
C GLN A 618 -6.30 -12.49 13.92
N THR A 619 -5.15 -12.67 14.58
CA THR A 619 -4.58 -14.00 14.87
C THR A 619 -4.47 -14.17 16.39
N PRO A 620 -5.52 -14.63 17.08
CA PRO A 620 -5.46 -14.93 18.52
C PRO A 620 -4.22 -15.75 18.91
N GLY A 621 -3.50 -15.27 19.92
CA GLY A 621 -2.25 -15.89 20.41
C GLY A 621 -0.98 -15.41 19.70
N PHE A 622 -1.09 -14.59 18.65
CA PHE A 622 0.06 -14.01 17.94
C PHE A 622 -0.11 -12.51 17.71
N MET A 623 0.96 -11.74 17.90
CA MET A 623 0.95 -10.31 17.57
C MET A 623 2.33 -9.80 17.15
N GLY A 624 2.35 -8.93 16.14
CA GLY A 624 3.49 -8.11 15.81
C GLY A 624 3.55 -6.87 16.70
N HIS A 625 4.75 -6.51 17.17
CA HIS A 625 4.96 -5.30 17.96
C HIS A 625 6.38 -4.72 17.80
N GLY A 626 6.57 -3.48 18.25
CA GLY A 626 7.89 -2.85 18.34
C GLY A 626 8.67 -3.31 19.58
N LYS A 627 9.99 -3.16 19.58
CA LYS A 627 10.87 -3.56 20.69
C LYS A 627 10.53 -2.84 21.99
N HIS A 628 10.21 -1.54 21.91
CA HIS A 628 9.85 -0.72 23.07
C HIS A 628 8.56 -1.17 23.78
N PHE A 629 7.64 -1.84 23.08
CA PHE A 629 6.40 -2.31 23.69
C PHE A 629 6.60 -3.45 24.69
N ILE A 630 7.73 -4.18 24.62
CA ILE A 630 8.03 -5.32 25.49
C ILE A 630 8.04 -4.92 26.97
N ALA A 631 8.58 -3.74 27.29
CA ALA A 631 8.65 -3.22 28.66
C ALA A 631 7.44 -2.33 29.03
N SER A 632 6.38 -2.32 28.24
CA SER A 632 5.19 -1.53 28.54
C SER A 632 4.40 -2.14 29.70
N LYS A 633 3.85 -1.29 30.58
CA LYS A 633 2.89 -1.71 31.62
C LYS A 633 1.56 -2.22 31.03
N LYS A 634 1.28 -1.88 29.77
CA LYS A 634 0.11 -2.32 29.01
C LYS A 634 0.40 -3.51 28.09
N PHE A 635 1.64 -3.99 28.02
CA PHE A 635 1.97 -5.22 27.31
C PHE A 635 1.16 -6.37 27.90
N MET A 636 0.28 -6.99 27.11
CA MET A 636 -0.54 -8.15 27.49
C MET A 636 -1.20 -8.04 28.89
N LYS A 637 -1.62 -6.84 29.30
CA LYS A 637 -2.16 -6.58 30.65
C LYS A 637 -3.29 -7.56 31.00
N ALA A 638 -4.10 -7.94 30.03
CA ALA A 638 -5.21 -8.88 30.21
C ALA A 638 -4.75 -10.32 30.55
N GLU A 639 -3.59 -10.74 30.04
CA GLU A 639 -3.05 -12.09 30.26
C GLU A 639 -2.04 -12.17 31.42
N GLY A 640 -1.72 -11.05 32.07
CA GLY A 640 -0.74 -10.96 33.16
C GLY A 640 0.60 -10.33 32.76
N GLY A 641 0.64 -9.72 31.58
CA GLY A 641 1.71 -8.87 31.09
C GLY A 641 3.08 -9.52 31.03
N ILE A 642 4.12 -8.77 31.38
CA ILE A 642 5.50 -9.16 31.14
C ILE A 642 5.92 -10.45 31.88
N GLU A 643 5.25 -10.84 32.97
CA GLU A 643 5.51 -12.12 33.65
C GLU A 643 5.23 -13.35 32.78
N ARG A 644 4.52 -13.18 31.66
CA ARG A 644 4.30 -14.22 30.65
C ARG A 644 5.48 -14.44 29.73
N ILE A 645 6.43 -13.52 29.65
CA ILE A 645 7.57 -13.64 28.72
C ILE A 645 8.50 -14.73 29.25
N VAL A 646 8.61 -15.85 28.54
CA VAL A 646 9.42 -17.00 28.96
C VAL A 646 10.67 -17.21 28.11
N TRP A 647 10.71 -16.64 26.91
CA TRP A 647 11.83 -16.77 25.99
C TRP A 647 11.99 -15.53 25.10
N MET A 648 13.24 -15.08 24.93
CA MET A 648 13.64 -14.03 23.99
C MET A 648 15.05 -14.32 23.45
N PRO A 649 15.39 -13.98 22.19
CA PRO A 649 16.76 -14.04 21.72
C PRO A 649 17.67 -13.22 22.62
N LYS A 650 18.89 -13.70 22.87
CA LYS A 650 19.81 -13.09 23.81
C LYS A 650 20.08 -11.62 23.50
N GLU A 651 20.27 -11.29 22.23
CA GLU A 651 20.49 -9.92 21.78
C GLU A 651 19.30 -9.00 22.11
N LEU A 652 18.07 -9.47 21.86
CA LEU A 652 16.85 -8.73 22.20
C LEU A 652 16.73 -8.57 23.73
N LYS A 653 16.96 -9.66 24.47
CA LYS A 653 16.91 -9.69 25.93
C LYS A 653 17.89 -8.68 26.53
N ASP A 654 19.14 -8.67 26.06
CA ASP A 654 20.18 -7.74 26.51
C ASP A 654 19.80 -6.28 26.17
N MET A 655 19.17 -6.04 25.01
CA MET A 655 18.70 -4.71 24.59
C MET A 655 17.59 -4.13 25.48
N VAL A 656 16.63 -4.97 25.91
CA VAL A 656 15.48 -4.50 26.72
C VAL A 656 15.68 -4.69 28.22
N ALA A 657 16.79 -5.29 28.67
CA ALA A 657 16.96 -5.76 30.03
C ALA A 657 16.77 -4.68 31.10
N GLU A 658 17.34 -3.49 30.89
CA GLU A 658 17.22 -2.38 31.84
C GLU A 658 15.75 -1.99 32.05
N ARG A 659 15.05 -1.62 30.96
CA ARG A 659 13.65 -1.19 31.00
C ARG A 659 12.70 -2.30 31.46
N LEU A 660 12.95 -3.54 31.04
CA LEU A 660 12.12 -4.68 31.40
C LEU A 660 12.26 -5.05 32.88
N ASN A 661 13.48 -5.04 33.43
CA ASN A 661 13.70 -5.26 34.86
C ASN A 661 13.15 -4.12 35.71
N GLU A 662 13.27 -2.85 35.27
CA GLU A 662 12.60 -1.72 35.94
C GLU A 662 11.09 -1.93 36.01
N THR A 663 10.47 -2.34 34.91
CA THR A 663 9.03 -2.61 34.85
C THR A 663 8.63 -3.80 35.73
N ALA A 664 9.41 -4.88 35.72
CA ALA A 664 9.16 -6.05 36.57
C ALA A 664 9.31 -5.74 38.06
N LYS A 665 10.27 -4.90 38.42
CA LYS A 665 10.46 -4.41 39.78
C LYS A 665 9.29 -3.53 40.22
N GLU A 666 8.83 -2.63 39.36
CA GLU A 666 7.71 -1.74 39.66
C GLU A 666 6.40 -2.51 39.85
N LEU A 667 6.08 -3.42 38.94
CA LEU A 667 4.78 -4.12 38.93
C LEU A 667 4.74 -5.31 39.89
N TYR A 668 5.85 -6.04 40.02
CA TYR A 668 5.88 -7.36 40.68
C TYR A 668 6.97 -7.52 41.74
N GLY A 669 7.84 -6.51 41.91
CA GLY A 669 8.94 -6.57 42.89
C GLY A 669 10.08 -7.52 42.51
N ILE A 670 10.21 -7.89 41.23
CA ILE A 670 11.25 -8.80 40.73
C ILE A 670 12.43 -7.97 40.21
N ASP A 671 13.59 -8.05 40.86
CA ASP A 671 14.77 -7.24 40.48
C ASP A 671 15.47 -7.72 39.19
N ASN A 672 15.52 -9.03 38.93
CA ASN A 672 16.22 -9.61 37.76
C ASN A 672 15.31 -10.57 36.99
N PHE A 673 14.20 -10.05 36.48
CA PHE A 673 13.24 -10.83 35.71
C PHE A 673 13.88 -11.40 34.43
N THR A 674 14.71 -10.63 33.73
CA THR A 674 15.40 -11.13 32.52
C THR A 674 16.31 -12.33 32.76
N GLY A 675 16.82 -12.51 33.98
CA GLY A 675 17.58 -13.70 34.36
C GLY A 675 16.72 -14.97 34.42
N MET A 676 15.41 -14.82 34.57
CA MET A 676 14.45 -15.94 34.60
C MET A 676 13.93 -16.30 33.20
N VAL A 677 14.14 -15.43 32.20
CA VAL A 677 13.70 -15.61 30.80
C VAL A 677 14.79 -16.36 30.00
N ALA A 678 14.42 -17.46 29.37
CA ALA A 678 15.32 -18.26 28.53
C ALA A 678 15.69 -17.53 27.23
N ASP A 679 16.74 -18.02 26.57
CA ASP A 679 17.17 -17.58 25.25
C ASP A 679 17.70 -18.76 24.42
N GLU A 680 18.16 -18.50 23.20
CA GLU A 680 18.65 -19.51 22.26
C GLU A 680 19.91 -20.25 22.73
N THR A 681 20.62 -19.74 23.74
CA THR A 681 21.78 -20.40 24.36
C THR A 681 21.36 -21.42 25.42
N ILE A 682 20.08 -21.42 25.81
CA ILE A 682 19.50 -22.27 26.85
C ILE A 682 18.53 -23.28 26.24
N ALA A 683 17.54 -22.82 25.47
CA ALA A 683 16.47 -23.66 24.94
C ALA A 683 16.04 -23.24 23.53
N GLN A 684 15.79 -24.23 22.67
CA GLN A 684 15.19 -24.05 21.33
C GLN A 684 13.95 -24.93 21.13
N ASP A 685 13.52 -25.63 22.17
CA ASP A 685 12.37 -26.54 22.19
C ASP A 685 11.58 -26.37 23.50
N PRO A 686 10.27 -26.71 23.52
CA PRO A 686 9.43 -26.54 24.70
C PRO A 686 9.86 -27.36 25.92
N GLU A 687 10.42 -28.56 25.74
CA GLU A 687 10.79 -29.44 26.86
C GLU A 687 11.96 -28.85 27.65
N THR A 688 13.01 -28.43 26.94
CA THR A 688 14.17 -27.76 27.54
C THR A 688 13.77 -26.42 28.16
N LEU A 689 12.86 -25.68 27.52
CA LEU A 689 12.33 -24.42 28.03
C LEU A 689 11.63 -24.61 29.38
N VAL A 690 10.66 -25.53 29.48
CA VAL A 690 9.91 -25.78 30.72
C VAL A 690 10.83 -26.24 31.86
N ALA A 691 11.83 -27.07 31.56
CA ALA A 691 12.82 -27.50 32.55
C ALA A 691 13.59 -26.31 33.15
N PHE A 692 14.09 -25.41 32.31
CA PHE A 692 14.79 -24.20 32.75
C PHE A 692 13.89 -23.28 33.57
N LEU A 693 12.67 -23.01 33.10
CA LEU A 693 11.71 -22.15 33.80
C LEU A 693 11.36 -22.70 35.18
N THR A 694 11.27 -24.03 35.30
CA THR A 694 11.01 -24.70 36.59
C THR A 694 12.19 -24.52 37.55
N GLU A 695 13.42 -24.64 37.06
CA GLU A 695 14.62 -24.40 37.86
C GLU A 695 14.74 -22.95 38.35
N GLN A 696 14.40 -21.99 37.47
CA GLN A 696 14.42 -20.56 37.82
C GLN A 696 13.21 -20.12 38.65
N GLY A 697 12.18 -20.97 38.81
CA GLY A 697 10.95 -20.61 39.51
C GLY A 697 10.16 -19.50 38.79
N HIS A 698 10.08 -19.59 37.46
CA HIS A 698 9.44 -18.55 36.64
C HIS A 698 7.95 -18.35 37.00
N PRO A 699 7.47 -17.09 37.17
CA PRO A 699 6.11 -16.82 37.64
C PRO A 699 5.02 -17.40 36.73
N ALA A 700 5.22 -17.36 35.40
CA ALA A 700 4.28 -17.88 34.39
C ALA A 700 3.75 -19.30 34.70
N LEU A 701 4.59 -20.19 35.24
CA LEU A 701 4.22 -21.58 35.54
C LEU A 701 3.16 -21.71 36.64
N SER A 702 2.99 -20.68 37.47
CA SER A 702 2.06 -20.65 38.61
C SER A 702 0.84 -19.76 38.39
N MET A 703 0.83 -18.98 37.30
CA MET A 703 -0.29 -18.12 36.95
C MET A 703 -1.47 -18.93 36.42
N ASN A 704 -2.65 -18.31 36.37
CA ASN A 704 -3.81 -18.92 35.71
C ASN A 704 -3.47 -19.32 34.26
N PRO A 705 -4.03 -20.41 33.74
CA PRO A 705 -3.89 -20.76 32.33
C PRO A 705 -4.29 -19.59 31.42
N MET A 706 -3.52 -19.36 30.35
CA MET A 706 -3.87 -18.38 29.31
C MET A 706 -5.02 -18.86 28.40
N MET A 707 -5.31 -20.17 28.42
CA MET A 707 -6.36 -20.84 27.65
C MET A 707 -7.19 -21.78 28.52
#